data_AF-A0A938IBI1-F1
#
_entry.id   AF-A0A938IBI1-F1
#
_cell.length_a   1.000
_cell.length_b   1.000
_cell.length_c   1.000
_cell.angle_alpha   90.00
_cell.angle_beta   90.00
_cell.angle_gamma   90.00
#
_symmetry.space_group_name_H-M   'P 1'
#
loop_
_entity.id
_entity.type
_entity.pdbx_description
1 polymer ?
#
loop_
_entity_poly.entity_id
_entity_poly.type
_entity_poly.pdbx_seq_one_letter_code
_entity_poly.pdbx_strand_id
1 'polypeptide(L)'
;MLSLAALAFTCALAAVPAWPPHSAESPFAECLKRAESSFAQGDATAAGVFVRQALERDPRSRAAWALRARMAEAAGDVDERLWCLHQEYRLAVAQKLPKSAQQVLRDNLLAIDPLAKDLLDLGKVTLEKLRALAAELEKDARPHSAIRVWKQVLALDPERAEAQQAIERIASVPDPSLAGEAKPKDLLAGVSEEWIREHDLKHGSWDRAAEYEKPNYKTKCSAGYEVMVRSAEAMEQMNAFYRQFFRYGTKEHGGSVPRIELHIFKNRDEYLKRGTGPPVKWSGGQFTGGTVETYAGEGGFDLMIGTLFHEAAHQFVSLATQAAGWLNEGLASFFEGTRVLANGTVIFNLPANGRLFELAGRMQKGWMDDYEDGADSQDVEKVPSKSPTFGIVLENEYEWGPAWYAPTWGVVYFLYNYQDLEDGRFLYRNAFSEFIDTSGGRQGEGAIENFEEVVLARPEPPTPDVKLAQSVKLPRKVAELDPVWKQYMLDLVDEQSGKRAVARPYLKWARYALVRKDLGAAEEHFEKGLVATPDDGALLYEFAQFLNEQRANPDRAAQLLNQCLRALERAEKPDEALIARAEKLLDKVDPKRKSLGRILDEVAAASRSISTRYLSSEMYLMAMETSWRLGMELKQPALLDVYADALRRSKRSIALWQLAYNENDLGGWSAAGNTSYSADRTLLRSNWTDEAGAEYAFRFLALDKVTSGDYSLEAELQADNGAVSFAGLVFGKKSDATFHALIYFPAKDRDSSAFVDLASFYGGTSKTWRHLGVQAVKDDPAHRTSETWHKLRLDVTGADVDLWVDGKLMPKHSFPSLDVLRGSFGLITGPGRAAFRNVRYLARAVGDPAGPIERSIRLESLPKEQSLAADSYLEVVPPFPRVTRWAQGKRETWEEKGLVPQLFVLWNVEQNDLIPIDGWLRELHSQYTPYGLEIVSITSYLDDKRLDAYLKEHRFPGAVAVDVKNETVWGETFELYKIDTYNLPRLILVDIDQRVVWEGDPGFKKGGPRAGEGSYLDAPLEDLLAKRRLKELRAWLLAWETTGLPALRNGDLASALPSLREARTLERKIAAPVASAQDALQVLEDAIAAPSGLIERLQSEGGEACAGTLIAWAELLGKPFDKQATAALRKLDSSKSGVAWKKLVAATEAWKTRLASPKAEERAAQLIAELEATPGGLATDLLADVRPLAEKQDWPAIAALFDTLGSRPGRWLAREYFRW
;
A
#
# COMPACT_ATOMS: atom_id res chain seq x y z
N MET A 1 -12.42 -27.47 -86.92
CA MET A 1 -13.45 -28.08 -86.06
C MET A 1 -13.47 -27.27 -84.76
N LEU A 2 -14.55 -26.53 -84.50
CA LEU A 2 -14.69 -25.66 -83.33
C LEU A 2 -16.19 -25.51 -83.02
N SER A 3 -16.67 -26.13 -81.95
CA SER A 3 -17.87 -25.71 -81.21
C SER A 3 -18.22 -26.61 -80.02
N LEU A 4 -18.81 -25.96 -79.01
CA LEU A 4 -19.86 -26.41 -78.06
C LEU A 4 -19.51 -27.48 -76.99
N ALA A 5 -19.67 -27.14 -75.71
CA ALA A 5 -20.92 -27.31 -74.94
C ALA A 5 -20.72 -26.95 -73.45
N ALA A 6 -21.83 -26.69 -72.74
CA ALA A 6 -21.92 -26.11 -71.41
C ALA A 6 -22.30 -27.13 -70.31
N LEU A 7 -22.29 -26.64 -69.07
CA LEU A 7 -23.02 -27.08 -67.85
C LEU A 7 -22.43 -28.16 -66.91
N ALA A 8 -22.65 -27.88 -65.62
CA ALA A 8 -22.67 -28.75 -64.42
C ALA A 8 -21.36 -28.94 -63.61
N PHE A 9 -21.20 -28.10 -62.57
CA PHE A 9 -20.48 -28.48 -61.34
C PHE A 9 -21.39 -28.20 -60.14
N THR A 10 -22.09 -29.24 -59.68
CA THR A 10 -22.92 -29.24 -58.48
C THR A 10 -22.09 -29.50 -57.23
N CYS A 11 -22.40 -28.73 -56.19
CA CYS A 11 -21.80 -28.73 -54.86
C CYS A 11 -22.04 -30.03 -54.09
N ALA A 12 -21.00 -30.56 -53.46
CA ALA A 12 -21.11 -31.37 -52.25
C ALA A 12 -20.63 -30.51 -51.08
N LEU A 13 -21.57 -29.79 -50.44
CA LEU A 13 -21.35 -29.19 -49.13
C LEU A 13 -21.13 -30.33 -48.13
N ALA A 14 -19.90 -30.48 -47.64
CA ALA A 14 -19.65 -31.15 -46.37
C ALA A 14 -20.31 -30.29 -45.29
N ALA A 15 -21.34 -30.84 -44.65
CA ALA A 15 -21.99 -30.23 -43.50
C ALA A 15 -20.94 -30.03 -42.40
N VAL A 16 -20.57 -28.76 -42.16
CA VAL A 16 -20.10 -28.32 -40.86
C VAL A 16 -21.16 -28.80 -39.86
N PRO A 17 -20.81 -29.51 -38.77
CA PRO A 17 -21.79 -29.78 -37.73
C PRO A 17 -22.27 -28.42 -37.23
N ALA A 18 -23.51 -28.06 -37.58
CA ALA A 18 -24.15 -26.89 -37.01
C ALA A 18 -24.12 -27.08 -35.50
N TRP A 19 -23.46 -26.16 -34.80
CA TRP A 19 -23.58 -26.09 -33.35
C TRP A 19 -25.07 -26.07 -32.99
N PRO A 20 -25.49 -26.81 -31.95
CA PRO A 20 -26.88 -26.81 -31.55
C PRO A 20 -27.33 -25.36 -31.30
N PRO A 21 -28.58 -25.01 -31.69
CA PRO A 21 -29.10 -23.67 -31.45
C PRO A 21 -28.96 -23.30 -29.97
N HIS A 22 -28.60 -22.04 -29.71
CA HIS A 22 -28.49 -21.48 -28.36
C HIS A 22 -29.68 -21.94 -27.51
N SER A 23 -29.42 -22.60 -26.38
CA SER A 23 -30.44 -22.83 -25.36
C SER A 23 -30.96 -21.48 -24.89
N ALA A 24 -32.28 -21.26 -24.90
CA ALA A 24 -32.89 -20.04 -24.39
C ALA A 24 -32.80 -19.90 -22.85
N GLU A 25 -32.29 -20.91 -22.15
CA GLU A 25 -32.06 -20.92 -20.69
C GLU A 25 -30.75 -20.20 -20.34
N SER A 26 -30.75 -19.44 -19.24
CA SER A 26 -29.55 -18.75 -18.74
C SER A 26 -28.47 -19.73 -18.24
N PRO A 27 -27.17 -19.37 -18.29
CA PRO A 27 -26.09 -20.24 -17.80
C PRO A 27 -26.27 -20.69 -16.33
N PHE A 28 -26.81 -19.80 -15.48
CA PHE A 28 -27.20 -20.15 -14.11
C PHE A 28 -28.25 -21.26 -14.06
N ALA A 29 -29.34 -21.14 -14.85
CA ALA A 29 -30.41 -22.12 -14.88
C ALA A 29 -29.92 -23.47 -15.42
N GLU A 30 -29.02 -23.46 -16.40
CA GLU A 30 -28.38 -24.66 -16.93
C GLU A 30 -27.54 -25.37 -15.86
N CYS A 31 -26.69 -24.64 -15.11
CA CYS A 31 -25.93 -25.19 -13.99
C CYS A 31 -26.85 -25.80 -12.92
N LEU A 32 -27.91 -25.09 -12.51
CA LEU A 32 -28.82 -25.59 -11.47
C LEU A 32 -29.54 -26.87 -11.93
N LYS A 33 -30.04 -26.90 -13.17
CA LYS A 33 -30.73 -28.07 -13.74
C LYS A 33 -29.80 -29.27 -13.92
N ARG A 34 -28.54 -29.03 -14.31
CA ARG A 34 -27.49 -30.07 -14.35
C ARG A 34 -27.19 -30.59 -12.94
N ALA A 35 -27.12 -29.71 -11.94
CA ALA A 35 -26.95 -30.11 -10.54
C ALA A 35 -28.09 -31.02 -10.06
N GLU A 36 -29.34 -30.65 -10.34
CA GLU A 36 -30.52 -31.44 -10.00
C GLU A 36 -30.53 -32.79 -10.73
N SER A 37 -30.18 -32.79 -12.02
CA SER A 37 -30.16 -34.00 -12.85
C SER A 37 -29.06 -34.97 -12.39
N SER A 38 -27.85 -34.48 -12.16
CA SER A 38 -26.75 -35.30 -11.61
C SER A 38 -27.09 -35.84 -10.23
N PHE A 39 -27.72 -35.03 -9.37
CA PHE A 39 -28.15 -35.49 -8.05
C PHE A 39 -29.22 -36.59 -8.16
N ALA A 40 -30.21 -36.42 -9.03
CA ALA A 40 -31.25 -37.43 -9.27
C ALA A 40 -30.69 -38.73 -9.87
N GLN A 41 -29.56 -38.66 -10.60
CA GLN A 41 -28.85 -39.80 -11.17
C GLN A 41 -27.88 -40.47 -10.17
N GLY A 42 -27.72 -39.92 -8.96
CA GLY A 42 -26.81 -40.43 -7.94
C GLY A 42 -25.36 -39.99 -8.11
N ASP A 43 -25.05 -39.08 -9.04
CA ASP A 43 -23.71 -38.48 -9.19
C ASP A 43 -23.57 -37.24 -8.31
N ALA A 44 -23.31 -37.48 -7.02
CA ALA A 44 -23.16 -36.44 -6.02
C ALA A 44 -21.95 -35.52 -6.30
N THR A 45 -20.88 -36.04 -6.89
CA THR A 45 -19.67 -35.28 -7.21
C THR A 45 -19.96 -34.24 -8.29
N ALA A 46 -20.55 -34.65 -9.41
CA ALA A 46 -20.92 -33.73 -10.48
C ALA A 46 -21.98 -32.73 -10.01
N ALA A 47 -22.99 -33.17 -9.25
CA ALA A 47 -23.98 -32.29 -8.66
C ALA A 47 -23.33 -31.22 -7.76
N GLY A 48 -22.31 -31.60 -6.98
CA GLY A 48 -21.55 -30.70 -6.10
C GLY A 48 -20.77 -29.62 -6.84
N VAL A 49 -20.24 -29.94 -8.02
CA VAL A 49 -19.58 -28.95 -8.91
C VAL A 49 -20.62 -27.99 -9.48
N PHE A 50 -21.72 -28.51 -10.03
CA PHE A 50 -22.73 -27.68 -10.68
C PHE A 50 -23.50 -26.77 -9.71
N VAL A 51 -23.82 -27.22 -8.49
CA VAL A 51 -24.49 -26.36 -7.50
C VAL A 51 -23.57 -25.24 -7.02
N ARG A 52 -22.26 -25.50 -6.92
CA ARG A 52 -21.25 -24.47 -6.60
C ARG A 52 -21.17 -23.44 -7.73
N GLN A 53 -21.06 -23.90 -8.97
CA GLN A 53 -21.09 -23.04 -10.16
C GLN A 53 -22.37 -22.20 -10.26
N ALA A 54 -23.52 -22.74 -9.87
CA ALA A 54 -24.76 -21.97 -9.78
C ALA A 54 -24.66 -20.87 -8.72
N LEU A 55 -24.11 -21.16 -7.53
CA LEU A 55 -23.90 -20.18 -6.47
C LEU A 55 -22.83 -19.12 -6.81
N GLU A 56 -21.82 -19.45 -7.62
CA GLU A 56 -20.83 -18.49 -8.13
C GLU A 56 -21.44 -17.47 -9.10
N ARG A 57 -22.54 -17.85 -9.77
CA ARG A 57 -23.31 -16.97 -10.67
C ARG A 57 -24.39 -16.19 -9.93
N ASP A 58 -25.10 -16.85 -9.02
CA ASP A 58 -26.10 -16.23 -8.16
C ASP A 58 -26.06 -16.81 -6.74
N PRO A 59 -25.32 -16.16 -5.81
CA PRO A 59 -25.27 -16.58 -4.41
C PRO A 59 -26.57 -16.33 -3.66
N ARG A 60 -27.52 -15.58 -4.25
CA ARG A 60 -28.83 -15.27 -3.67
C ARG A 60 -29.91 -16.27 -4.07
N SER A 61 -29.56 -17.29 -4.85
CA SER A 61 -30.51 -18.34 -5.24
C SER A 61 -30.87 -19.26 -4.07
N ARG A 62 -32.09 -19.10 -3.52
CA ARG A 62 -32.63 -20.04 -2.51
C ARG A 62 -32.71 -21.46 -3.03
N ALA A 63 -33.02 -21.65 -4.33
CA ALA A 63 -33.12 -22.97 -4.93
C ALA A 63 -31.77 -23.70 -4.95
N ALA A 64 -30.67 -23.00 -5.21
CA ALA A 64 -29.33 -23.58 -5.18
C ALA A 64 -28.93 -23.98 -3.73
N TRP A 65 -29.23 -23.14 -2.74
CA TRP A 65 -29.00 -23.47 -1.33
C TRP A 65 -29.85 -24.65 -0.84
N ALA A 66 -31.14 -24.69 -1.21
CA ALA A 66 -32.03 -25.79 -0.89
C ALA A 66 -31.58 -27.12 -1.54
N LEU A 67 -31.10 -27.07 -2.79
CA LEU A 67 -30.50 -28.24 -3.45
C LEU A 67 -29.25 -28.72 -2.70
N ARG A 68 -28.34 -27.80 -2.34
CA ARG A 68 -27.13 -28.12 -1.58
C ARG A 68 -27.46 -28.73 -0.21
N ALA A 69 -28.50 -28.24 0.47
CA ALA A 69 -28.99 -28.81 1.73
C ALA A 69 -29.50 -30.26 1.56
N ARG A 70 -30.27 -30.55 0.50
CA ARG A 70 -30.73 -31.91 0.19
C ARG A 70 -29.57 -32.86 -0.14
N MET A 71 -28.56 -32.37 -0.85
CA MET A 71 -27.36 -33.14 -1.15
C MET A 71 -26.57 -33.47 0.12
N ALA A 72 -26.41 -32.49 1.01
CA ALA A 72 -25.76 -32.70 2.31
C ALA A 72 -26.53 -33.72 3.18
N GLU A 73 -27.87 -33.66 3.17
CA GLU A 73 -28.71 -34.68 3.83
C GLU A 73 -28.47 -36.08 3.27
N ALA A 74 -28.44 -36.24 1.95
CA ALA A 74 -28.16 -37.53 1.31
C ALA A 74 -26.74 -38.05 1.60
N ALA A 75 -25.77 -37.15 1.78
CA ALA A 75 -24.40 -37.49 2.16
C ALA A 75 -24.21 -37.72 3.66
N GLY A 76 -25.21 -37.44 4.50
CA GLY A 76 -25.09 -37.48 5.95
C GLY A 76 -24.26 -36.33 6.56
N ASP A 77 -23.96 -35.28 5.80
CA ASP A 77 -23.23 -34.09 6.26
C ASP A 77 -24.20 -33.12 6.96
N VAL A 78 -24.40 -33.35 8.26
CA VAL A 78 -25.31 -32.54 9.09
C VAL A 78 -24.84 -31.08 9.18
N ASP A 79 -23.52 -30.83 9.25
CA ASP A 79 -22.95 -29.48 9.34
C ASP A 79 -23.27 -28.64 8.09
N GLU A 80 -23.03 -29.19 6.89
CA GLU A 80 -23.34 -28.49 5.63
C GLU A 80 -24.84 -28.33 5.43
N ARG A 81 -25.63 -29.33 5.81
CA ARG A 81 -27.09 -29.24 5.75
C ARG A 81 -27.59 -28.08 6.59
N LEU A 82 -27.17 -28.00 7.86
CA LEU A 82 -27.58 -26.93 8.77
C LEU A 82 -27.17 -25.57 8.23
N TRP A 83 -25.91 -25.43 7.82
CA TRP A 83 -25.42 -24.18 7.25
C TRP A 83 -26.24 -23.74 6.03
N CYS A 84 -26.51 -24.63 5.08
CA CYS A 84 -27.31 -24.32 3.90
C CYS A 84 -28.76 -23.93 4.24
N LEU A 85 -29.39 -24.59 5.22
CA LEU A 85 -30.75 -24.24 5.67
C LEU A 85 -30.79 -22.87 6.36
N HIS A 86 -29.76 -22.53 7.14
CA HIS A 86 -29.59 -21.18 7.69
C HIS A 86 -29.40 -20.14 6.56
N GLN A 87 -28.62 -20.44 5.52
CA GLN A 87 -28.49 -19.56 4.34
C GLN A 87 -29.84 -19.33 3.64
N GLU A 88 -30.57 -20.41 3.36
CA GLU A 88 -31.86 -20.35 2.69
C GLU A 88 -32.88 -19.55 3.50
N TYR A 89 -32.97 -19.79 4.81
CA TYR A 89 -33.86 -19.04 5.69
C TYR A 89 -33.52 -17.55 5.68
N ARG A 90 -32.23 -17.19 5.82
CA ARG A 90 -31.79 -15.78 5.76
C ARG A 90 -32.13 -15.13 4.43
N LEU A 91 -31.88 -15.81 3.32
CA LEU A 91 -32.27 -15.32 1.99
C LEU A 91 -33.79 -15.19 1.87
N ALA A 92 -34.57 -16.07 2.50
CA ALA A 92 -36.02 -15.96 2.49
C ALA A 92 -36.53 -14.73 3.24
N VAL A 93 -35.88 -14.36 4.36
CA VAL A 93 -36.20 -13.12 5.07
C VAL A 93 -35.75 -11.90 4.26
N ALA A 94 -34.52 -11.90 3.74
CA ALA A 94 -33.96 -10.82 2.92
C ALA A 94 -34.74 -10.55 1.62
N GLN A 95 -35.25 -11.61 0.98
CA GLN A 95 -36.10 -11.54 -0.20
C GLN A 95 -37.57 -11.26 0.14
N LYS A 96 -37.90 -11.03 1.41
CA LYS A 96 -39.24 -10.66 1.90
C LYS A 96 -40.32 -11.66 1.48
N LEU A 97 -40.04 -12.95 1.58
CA LEU A 97 -41.06 -13.98 1.36
C LEU A 97 -42.24 -13.81 2.33
N PRO A 98 -43.45 -14.30 2.00
CA PRO A 98 -44.58 -14.28 2.92
C PRO A 98 -44.20 -14.88 4.28
N LYS A 99 -44.66 -14.26 5.37
CA LYS A 99 -44.34 -14.71 6.76
C LYS A 99 -44.67 -16.19 7.00
N SER A 100 -45.71 -16.71 6.37
CA SER A 100 -46.06 -18.14 6.42
C SER A 100 -44.97 -19.02 5.82
N ALA A 101 -44.39 -18.64 4.67
CA ALA A 101 -43.29 -19.37 4.06
C ALA A 101 -41.99 -19.25 4.87
N GLN A 102 -41.71 -18.07 5.44
CA GLN A 102 -40.60 -17.90 6.38
C GLN A 102 -40.77 -18.78 7.62
N GLN A 103 -42.00 -18.87 8.16
CA GLN A 103 -42.29 -19.69 9.33
C GLN A 103 -42.09 -21.18 9.05
N VAL A 104 -42.50 -21.68 7.88
CA VAL A 104 -42.24 -23.07 7.47
C VAL A 104 -40.74 -23.37 7.43
N LEU A 105 -39.94 -22.48 6.81
CA LEU A 105 -38.49 -22.65 6.78
C LEU A 105 -37.87 -22.60 8.20
N ARG A 106 -38.38 -21.71 9.05
CA ARG A 106 -37.95 -21.61 10.45
C ARG A 106 -38.28 -22.87 11.25
N ASP A 107 -39.49 -23.40 11.12
CA ASP A 107 -39.93 -24.59 11.86
C ASP A 107 -39.15 -25.83 11.41
N ASN A 108 -38.90 -25.96 10.10
CA ASN A 108 -38.04 -27.01 9.55
C ASN A 108 -36.61 -26.94 10.11
N LEU A 109 -36.05 -25.72 10.19
CA LEU A 109 -34.73 -25.50 10.76
C LEU A 109 -34.68 -25.86 12.26
N LEU A 110 -35.67 -25.42 13.03
CA LEU A 110 -35.78 -25.69 14.48
C LEU A 110 -35.97 -27.18 14.80
N ALA A 111 -36.52 -27.97 13.88
CA ALA A 111 -36.68 -29.42 14.05
C ALA A 111 -35.35 -30.18 13.97
N ILE A 112 -34.34 -29.61 13.30
CA ILE A 112 -33.06 -30.26 13.01
C ILE A 112 -31.93 -29.66 13.87
N ASP A 113 -31.94 -28.34 14.07
CA ASP A 113 -30.91 -27.63 14.83
C ASP A 113 -31.38 -27.31 16.26
N PRO A 114 -30.86 -28.01 17.29
CA PRO A 114 -31.24 -27.76 18.68
C PRO A 114 -30.75 -26.41 19.22
N LEU A 115 -29.78 -25.77 18.55
CA LEU A 115 -29.21 -24.48 18.92
C LEU A 115 -29.84 -23.30 18.15
N ALA A 116 -30.56 -23.59 17.05
CA ALA A 116 -31.17 -22.55 16.21
C ALA A 116 -32.12 -21.65 16.99
N LYS A 117 -32.83 -22.18 18.00
CA LYS A 117 -33.70 -21.33 18.83
C LYS A 117 -32.91 -20.26 19.57
N ASP A 118 -31.83 -20.65 20.24
CA ASP A 118 -30.96 -19.74 21.00
C ASP A 118 -30.32 -18.70 20.05
N LEU A 119 -29.86 -19.15 18.87
CA LEU A 119 -29.26 -18.29 17.85
C LEU A 119 -30.26 -17.29 17.24
N LEU A 120 -31.47 -17.76 16.89
CA LEU A 120 -32.50 -16.94 16.25
C LEU A 120 -33.19 -16.00 17.25
N ASP A 121 -33.16 -16.31 18.55
CA ASP A 121 -33.78 -15.50 19.61
C ASP A 121 -32.75 -14.64 20.39
N LEU A 122 -31.45 -14.80 20.12
CA LEU A 122 -30.33 -14.11 20.79
C LEU A 122 -30.56 -12.60 20.96
N GLY A 123 -31.17 -11.96 19.96
CA GLY A 123 -31.39 -10.52 19.95
C GLY A 123 -32.63 -10.02 20.68
N LYS A 124 -33.62 -10.86 21.03
CA LYS A 124 -34.99 -10.35 21.35
C LYS A 124 -35.05 -9.29 22.45
N VAL A 125 -34.29 -9.44 23.54
CA VAL A 125 -34.27 -8.47 24.65
C VAL A 125 -33.23 -7.36 24.42
N THR A 126 -32.09 -7.71 23.83
CA THR A 126 -30.99 -6.77 23.57
C THR A 126 -31.33 -5.76 22.48
N LEU A 127 -32.10 -6.16 21.47
CA LEU A 127 -32.54 -5.31 20.36
C LEU A 127 -33.25 -4.06 20.88
N GLU A 128 -34.16 -4.20 21.85
CA GLU A 128 -34.85 -3.04 22.42
C GLU A 128 -33.90 -2.10 23.18
N LYS A 129 -32.93 -2.64 23.95
CA LYS A 129 -31.91 -1.83 24.62
C LYS A 129 -31.02 -1.07 23.63
N LEU A 130 -30.59 -1.73 22.54
CA LEU A 130 -29.76 -1.12 21.50
C LEU A 130 -30.53 -0.06 20.70
N ARG A 131 -31.78 -0.31 20.35
CA ARG A 131 -32.66 0.65 19.65
C ARG A 131 -32.83 1.93 20.46
N ALA A 132 -33.15 1.80 21.76
CA ALA A 132 -33.30 2.94 22.65
C ALA A 132 -32.00 3.77 22.73
N LEU A 133 -30.84 3.10 22.81
CA LEU A 133 -29.55 3.76 22.85
C LEU A 133 -29.19 4.46 21.52
N ALA A 134 -29.47 3.81 20.38
CA ALA A 134 -29.19 4.38 19.07
C ALA A 134 -30.03 5.63 18.80
N ALA A 135 -31.33 5.59 19.13
CA ALA A 135 -32.22 6.74 19.00
C ALA A 135 -31.78 7.94 19.87
N GLU A 136 -31.24 7.68 21.07
CA GLU A 136 -30.67 8.73 21.92
C GLU A 136 -29.42 9.36 21.28
N LEU A 137 -28.51 8.54 20.74
CA LEU A 137 -27.30 9.03 20.07
C LEU A 137 -27.59 9.83 18.79
N GLU A 138 -28.61 9.45 18.02
CA GLU A 138 -29.07 10.25 16.88
C GLU A 138 -29.60 11.63 17.32
N LYS A 139 -30.38 11.67 18.40
CA LYS A 139 -30.89 12.91 18.97
C LYS A 139 -29.76 13.83 19.43
N ASP A 140 -28.67 13.26 19.93
CA ASP A 140 -27.46 13.98 20.35
C ASP A 140 -26.54 14.37 19.17
N ALA A 141 -26.96 14.15 17.92
CA ALA A 141 -26.20 14.41 16.70
C ALA A 141 -24.83 13.70 16.66
N ARG A 142 -24.80 12.42 17.05
CA ARG A 142 -23.60 11.58 17.12
C ARG A 142 -23.62 10.47 16.05
N PRO A 143 -23.42 10.80 14.76
CA PRO A 143 -23.63 9.86 13.66
C PRO A 143 -22.76 8.60 13.72
N HIS A 144 -21.47 8.70 14.08
CA HIS A 144 -20.57 7.55 14.17
C HIS A 144 -20.97 6.63 15.33
N SER A 145 -21.28 7.22 16.50
CA SER A 145 -21.75 6.47 17.66
C SER A 145 -23.09 5.79 17.37
N ALA A 146 -24.04 6.49 16.74
CA ALA A 146 -25.35 5.96 16.39
C ALA A 146 -25.26 4.82 15.36
N ILE A 147 -24.51 5.01 14.26
CA ILE A 147 -24.25 3.94 13.27
C ILE A 147 -23.61 2.74 13.95
N ARG A 148 -22.62 2.96 14.84
CA ARG A 148 -21.98 1.87 15.59
C ARG A 148 -23.03 1.04 16.32
N VAL A 149 -24.00 1.65 17.01
CA VAL A 149 -25.08 0.94 17.72
C VAL A 149 -26.10 0.31 16.77
N TRP A 150 -26.53 1.01 15.72
CA TRP A 150 -27.44 0.44 14.72
C TRP A 150 -26.86 -0.78 14.01
N LYS A 151 -25.54 -0.81 13.79
CA LYS A 151 -24.86 -1.99 13.27
C LYS A 151 -24.94 -3.17 14.23
N GLN A 152 -24.95 -2.94 15.53
CA GLN A 152 -25.21 -4.00 16.53
C GLN A 152 -26.65 -4.52 16.43
N VAL A 153 -27.61 -3.64 16.10
CA VAL A 153 -29.00 -4.05 15.85
C VAL A 153 -29.07 -4.92 14.59
N LEU A 154 -28.44 -4.50 13.49
CA LEU A 154 -28.37 -5.31 12.26
C LEU A 154 -27.62 -6.63 12.45
N ALA A 155 -26.62 -6.66 13.34
CA ALA A 155 -25.91 -7.88 13.66
C ALA A 155 -26.82 -8.98 14.22
N LEU A 156 -27.76 -8.56 15.05
CA LEU A 156 -28.70 -9.43 15.74
C LEU A 156 -29.97 -9.70 14.92
N ASP A 157 -30.40 -8.72 14.14
CA ASP A 157 -31.57 -8.82 13.27
C ASP A 157 -31.32 -8.03 11.97
N PRO A 158 -30.71 -8.69 10.96
CA PRO A 158 -30.29 -8.04 9.71
C PRO A 158 -31.43 -7.35 8.95
N GLU A 159 -32.69 -7.74 9.22
CA GLU A 159 -33.88 -7.33 8.48
C GLU A 159 -34.64 -6.19 9.18
N ARG A 160 -34.06 -5.62 10.23
CA ARG A 160 -34.63 -4.43 10.90
C ARG A 160 -34.58 -3.24 9.97
N ALA A 161 -35.69 -3.02 9.30
CA ALA A 161 -35.90 -1.88 8.41
C ALA A 161 -35.56 -0.54 9.09
N GLU A 162 -35.91 -0.36 10.36
CA GLU A 162 -35.55 0.85 11.11
C GLU A 162 -34.04 1.07 11.19
N ALA A 163 -33.27 0.03 11.54
CA ALA A 163 -31.82 0.13 11.66
C ALA A 163 -31.14 0.32 10.29
N GLN A 164 -31.62 -0.38 9.26
CA GLN A 164 -31.14 -0.21 7.89
C GLN A 164 -31.39 1.23 7.41
N GLN A 165 -32.62 1.74 7.59
CA GLN A 165 -33.00 3.10 7.20
C GLN A 165 -32.25 4.16 7.99
N ALA A 166 -32.01 3.92 9.29
CA ALA A 166 -31.24 4.84 10.12
C ALA A 166 -29.77 4.89 9.66
N ILE A 167 -29.10 3.75 9.48
CA ILE A 167 -27.72 3.72 8.97
C ILE A 167 -27.64 4.37 7.60
N GLU A 168 -28.53 4.01 6.67
CA GLU A 168 -28.55 4.58 5.33
C GLU A 168 -28.74 6.10 5.38
N ARG A 169 -29.71 6.58 6.16
CA ARG A 169 -29.96 8.02 6.36
C ARG A 169 -28.73 8.74 6.94
N ILE A 170 -28.14 8.21 8.01
CA ILE A 170 -27.01 8.85 8.70
C ILE A 170 -25.75 8.80 7.81
N ALA A 171 -25.46 7.65 7.21
CA ALA A 171 -24.26 7.47 6.40
C ALA A 171 -24.32 8.20 5.05
N SER A 172 -25.52 8.50 4.54
CA SER A 172 -25.73 9.27 3.30
C SER A 172 -25.33 10.75 3.41
N VAL A 173 -25.00 11.25 4.61
CA VAL A 173 -24.48 12.60 4.80
C VAL A 173 -23.10 12.69 4.12
N PRO A 174 -22.80 13.77 3.37
CA PRO A 174 -21.53 13.94 2.65
C PRO A 174 -20.37 14.27 3.59
N ASP A 175 -19.98 13.29 4.40
CA ASP A 175 -18.83 13.28 5.30
C ASP A 175 -17.89 12.10 4.92
N PRO A 176 -16.60 12.34 4.61
CA PRO A 176 -15.64 11.28 4.31
C PRO A 176 -15.58 10.18 5.37
N SER A 177 -15.70 10.51 6.66
CA SER A 177 -15.58 9.50 7.72
C SER A 177 -16.80 8.60 7.88
N LEU A 178 -17.93 8.97 7.26
CA LEU A 178 -19.15 8.16 7.20
C LEU A 178 -19.26 7.33 5.91
N ALA A 179 -18.48 7.66 4.88
CA ALA A 179 -18.60 7.09 3.56
C ALA A 179 -18.40 5.56 3.53
N GLY A 180 -17.54 5.03 4.40
CA GLY A 180 -17.34 3.58 4.54
C GLY A 180 -18.58 2.82 5.02
N GLU A 181 -19.54 3.51 5.63
CA GLU A 181 -20.77 2.93 6.19
C GLU A 181 -22.00 3.12 5.31
N ALA A 182 -21.84 3.83 4.19
CA ALA A 182 -22.95 4.14 3.29
C ALA A 182 -23.14 3.07 2.22
N LYS A 183 -24.40 2.77 1.93
CA LYS A 183 -24.75 2.04 0.70
C LYS A 183 -24.74 3.04 -0.45
N PRO A 184 -24.14 2.69 -1.61
CA PRO A 184 -24.34 3.46 -2.81
C PRO A 184 -25.84 3.61 -3.06
N LYS A 185 -26.29 4.83 -3.29
CA LYS A 185 -27.68 5.11 -3.60
C LYS A 185 -28.07 4.29 -4.83
N ASP A 186 -29.10 3.45 -4.70
CA ASP A 186 -29.64 2.72 -5.85
C ASP A 186 -30.44 3.71 -6.72
N LEU A 187 -29.75 4.26 -7.71
CA LEU A 187 -30.30 5.24 -8.63
C LEU A 187 -31.29 4.62 -9.63
N LEU A 188 -31.34 3.29 -9.73
CA LEU A 188 -32.25 2.56 -10.60
C LEU A 188 -33.38 1.88 -9.81
N ALA A 189 -33.49 2.18 -8.51
CA ALA A 189 -34.54 1.60 -7.68
C ALA A 189 -35.93 1.89 -8.26
N GLY A 190 -36.67 0.81 -8.57
CA GLY A 190 -38.05 0.89 -9.08
C GLY A 190 -38.20 0.85 -10.61
N VAL A 191 -37.11 0.70 -11.38
CA VAL A 191 -37.14 0.45 -12.82
C VAL A 191 -36.50 -0.90 -13.15
N SER A 192 -37.18 -1.73 -13.95
CA SER A 192 -36.69 -3.04 -14.36
C SER A 192 -35.72 -2.96 -15.54
N GLU A 193 -34.93 -4.02 -15.75
CA GLU A 193 -34.06 -4.12 -16.93
C GLU A 193 -34.85 -4.04 -18.25
N GLU A 194 -36.03 -4.68 -18.34
CA GLU A 194 -36.91 -4.50 -19.50
C GLU A 194 -37.34 -3.05 -19.69
N TRP A 195 -37.71 -2.35 -18.61
CA TRP A 195 -38.11 -0.94 -18.71
C TRP A 195 -36.95 -0.07 -19.18
N ILE A 196 -35.75 -0.30 -18.65
CA ILE A 196 -34.53 0.42 -19.06
C ILE A 196 -34.27 0.17 -20.55
N ARG A 197 -34.35 -1.08 -21.01
CA ARG A 197 -34.18 -1.43 -22.43
C ARG A 197 -35.22 -0.73 -23.32
N GLU A 198 -36.49 -0.74 -22.92
CA GLU A 198 -37.57 -0.07 -23.65
C GLU A 198 -37.39 1.45 -23.70
N HIS A 199 -37.00 2.04 -22.56
CA HIS A 199 -36.67 3.45 -22.44
C HIS A 199 -35.50 3.79 -23.38
N ASP A 200 -34.42 3.03 -23.35
CA ASP A 200 -33.21 3.30 -24.13
C ASP A 200 -33.45 3.11 -25.64
N LEU A 201 -34.27 2.14 -26.05
CA LEU A 201 -34.73 2.00 -27.43
C LEU A 201 -35.55 3.21 -27.90
N LYS A 202 -36.38 3.77 -27.01
CA LYS A 202 -37.20 4.95 -27.31
C LYS A 202 -36.36 6.24 -27.38
N HIS A 203 -35.33 6.34 -26.56
CA HIS A 203 -34.53 7.55 -26.33
C HIS A 203 -33.11 7.53 -26.93
N GLY A 204 -32.71 6.45 -27.63
CA GLY A 204 -31.36 6.25 -28.20
C GLY A 204 -30.96 7.12 -29.41
N SER A 205 -31.67 8.23 -29.64
CA SER A 205 -31.38 9.21 -30.70
C SER A 205 -31.54 10.62 -30.15
N TRP A 206 -30.62 11.54 -30.45
CA TRP A 206 -30.65 12.90 -29.87
C TRP A 206 -31.98 13.65 -30.01
N ASP A 207 -32.66 13.52 -31.16
CA ASP A 207 -33.97 14.18 -31.40
C ASP A 207 -35.08 13.69 -30.45
N ARG A 208 -34.87 12.54 -29.81
CA ARG A 208 -35.77 11.92 -28.82
C ARG A 208 -35.05 11.66 -27.49
N ALA A 209 -33.93 12.34 -27.22
CA ALA A 209 -33.15 12.13 -26.00
C ALA A 209 -34.03 12.25 -24.75
N ALA A 210 -33.73 11.45 -23.73
CA ALA A 210 -34.42 11.51 -22.44
C ALA A 210 -34.00 12.79 -21.69
N GLU A 211 -34.90 13.30 -20.85
CA GLU A 211 -34.62 14.44 -19.98
C GLU A 211 -34.83 14.05 -18.52
N TYR A 212 -33.97 14.57 -17.63
CA TYR A 212 -34.01 14.33 -16.20
C TYR A 212 -33.54 15.58 -15.46
N GLU A 213 -34.34 16.05 -14.50
CA GLU A 213 -34.11 17.35 -13.85
C GLU A 213 -33.75 17.20 -12.36
N LYS A 214 -32.74 17.95 -11.94
CA LYS A 214 -32.24 18.06 -10.56
C LYS A 214 -32.10 19.55 -10.16
N PRO A 215 -31.85 19.87 -8.88
CA PRO A 215 -31.82 21.26 -8.42
C PRO A 215 -30.84 22.18 -9.15
N ASN A 216 -29.65 21.70 -9.52
CA ASN A 216 -28.61 22.50 -10.17
C ASN A 216 -28.41 22.16 -11.66
N TYR A 217 -28.93 21.02 -12.12
CA TYR A 217 -28.78 20.59 -13.52
C TYR A 217 -30.07 20.08 -14.16
N LYS A 218 -30.22 20.36 -15.46
CA LYS A 218 -31.19 19.68 -16.33
C LYS A 218 -30.43 18.79 -17.33
N THR A 219 -30.51 17.48 -17.15
CA THR A 219 -29.80 16.50 -17.98
C THR A 219 -30.63 16.08 -19.18
N LYS A 220 -30.06 16.11 -20.37
CA LYS A 220 -30.60 15.56 -21.61
C LYS A 220 -29.62 14.51 -22.15
N CYS A 221 -30.10 13.28 -22.35
CA CYS A 221 -29.24 12.12 -22.60
C CYS A 221 -29.80 11.18 -23.68
N SER A 222 -28.95 10.80 -24.63
CA SER A 222 -29.22 9.72 -25.61
C SER A 222 -28.39 8.46 -25.37
N ALA A 223 -27.49 8.47 -24.38
CA ALA A 223 -26.59 7.37 -24.03
C ALA A 223 -27.23 6.25 -23.18
N GLY A 224 -28.49 6.41 -22.78
CA GLY A 224 -29.23 5.46 -21.97
C GLY A 224 -29.60 5.99 -20.58
N TYR A 225 -30.57 5.35 -19.95
CA TYR A 225 -31.17 5.78 -18.69
C TYR A 225 -30.18 5.72 -17.53
N GLU A 226 -29.41 4.64 -17.42
CA GLU A 226 -28.44 4.45 -16.34
C GLU A 226 -27.36 5.54 -16.35
N VAL A 227 -26.81 5.83 -17.53
CA VAL A 227 -25.85 6.93 -17.73
C VAL A 227 -26.46 8.26 -17.29
N MET A 228 -27.69 8.55 -17.74
CA MET A 228 -28.37 9.81 -17.43
C MET A 228 -28.53 10.03 -15.92
N VAL A 229 -29.06 9.05 -15.19
CA VAL A 229 -29.38 9.22 -13.76
C VAL A 229 -28.10 9.23 -12.91
N ARG A 230 -27.12 8.38 -13.24
CA ARG A 230 -25.82 8.35 -12.55
C ARG A 230 -25.07 9.66 -12.72
N SER A 231 -24.97 10.17 -13.94
CA SER A 231 -24.33 11.47 -14.21
C SER A 231 -25.05 12.60 -13.49
N ALA A 232 -26.39 12.64 -13.54
CA ALA A 232 -27.15 13.69 -12.87
C ALA A 232 -26.90 13.72 -11.35
N GLU A 233 -26.84 12.56 -10.68
CA GLU A 233 -26.57 12.50 -9.25
C GLU A 233 -25.12 12.91 -8.92
N ALA A 234 -24.13 12.39 -9.65
CA ALA A 234 -22.72 12.71 -9.43
C ALA A 234 -22.46 14.22 -9.62
N MET A 235 -23.11 14.84 -10.61
CA MET A 235 -22.96 16.26 -10.88
C MET A 235 -23.55 17.14 -9.78
N GLU A 236 -24.66 16.75 -9.17
CA GLU A 236 -25.22 17.46 -8.00
C GLU A 236 -24.26 17.44 -6.81
N GLN A 237 -23.60 16.30 -6.57
CA GLN A 237 -22.60 16.15 -5.51
C GLN A 237 -21.36 17.02 -5.78
N MET A 238 -20.89 17.03 -7.03
CA MET A 238 -19.80 17.91 -7.44
C MET A 238 -20.17 19.39 -7.34
N ASN A 239 -21.39 19.80 -7.71
CA ASN A 239 -21.84 21.18 -7.54
C ASN A 239 -21.80 21.62 -6.08
N ALA A 240 -22.29 20.78 -5.18
CA ALA A 240 -22.24 21.04 -3.74
C ALA A 240 -20.80 21.20 -3.26
N PHE A 241 -19.88 20.36 -3.75
CA PHE A 241 -18.45 20.46 -3.45
C PHE A 241 -17.81 21.72 -4.03
N TYR A 242 -18.05 22.06 -5.30
CA TYR A 242 -17.50 23.27 -5.93
C TYR A 242 -17.88 24.53 -5.16
N ARG A 243 -19.13 24.62 -4.66
CA ARG A 243 -19.56 25.75 -3.83
C ARG A 243 -18.68 25.91 -2.58
N GLN A 244 -18.33 24.80 -1.93
CA GLN A 244 -17.46 24.80 -0.75
C GLN A 244 -16.01 25.14 -1.12
N PHE A 245 -15.48 24.48 -2.15
CA PHE A 245 -14.08 24.66 -2.59
C PHE A 245 -13.82 26.09 -3.05
N PHE A 246 -14.65 26.62 -3.94
CA PHE A 246 -14.54 27.99 -4.46
C PHE A 246 -15.11 29.05 -3.51
N ARG A 247 -15.68 28.64 -2.36
CA ARG A 247 -16.31 29.55 -1.40
C ARG A 247 -17.33 30.49 -2.07
N TYR A 248 -18.14 29.95 -2.97
CA TYR A 248 -19.11 30.72 -3.76
C TYR A 248 -20.44 29.97 -3.85
N GLY A 249 -21.55 30.68 -3.66
CA GLY A 249 -22.89 30.09 -3.68
C GLY A 249 -23.23 29.26 -2.43
N THR A 250 -22.51 29.44 -1.32
CA THR A 250 -22.85 28.90 0.01
C THR A 250 -23.61 29.95 0.84
N LYS A 251 -24.26 29.51 1.93
CA LYS A 251 -24.93 30.45 2.86
C LYS A 251 -23.97 31.44 3.52
N GLU A 252 -22.72 31.03 3.73
CA GLU A 252 -21.70 31.80 4.45
C GLU A 252 -21.03 32.84 3.54
N HIS A 253 -20.84 32.53 2.26
CA HIS A 253 -20.08 33.38 1.33
C HIS A 253 -20.95 34.13 0.31
N GLY A 254 -22.23 33.77 0.17
CA GLY A 254 -23.14 34.43 -0.78
C GLY A 254 -22.84 34.08 -2.25
N GLY A 255 -23.43 34.82 -3.19
CA GLY A 255 -23.34 34.54 -4.63
C GLY A 255 -24.47 33.64 -5.16
N SER A 256 -24.87 33.84 -6.42
CA SER A 256 -25.89 33.03 -7.08
C SER A 256 -25.24 32.17 -8.16
N VAL A 257 -25.50 30.86 -8.13
CA VAL A 257 -25.04 29.90 -9.13
C VAL A 257 -26.27 29.48 -9.94
N PRO A 258 -26.34 29.80 -11.24
CA PRO A 258 -27.47 29.45 -12.08
C PRO A 258 -27.54 27.94 -12.32
N ARG A 259 -28.77 27.42 -12.49
CA ARG A 259 -28.99 26.07 -13.02
C ARG A 259 -28.55 26.05 -14.49
N ILE A 260 -27.83 25.01 -14.89
CA ILE A 260 -27.35 24.82 -16.28
C ILE A 260 -27.82 23.47 -16.83
N GLU A 261 -27.69 23.28 -18.15
CA GLU A 261 -28.04 22.02 -18.82
C GLU A 261 -26.84 21.06 -18.92
N LEU A 262 -27.08 19.74 -18.90
CA LEU A 262 -26.09 18.70 -19.16
C LEU A 262 -26.52 17.91 -20.40
N HIS A 263 -25.78 18.01 -21.50
CA HIS A 263 -26.03 17.25 -22.72
C HIS A 263 -25.08 16.05 -22.81
N ILE A 264 -25.62 14.84 -22.76
CA ILE A 264 -24.85 13.59 -22.83
C ILE A 264 -25.25 12.80 -24.08
N PHE A 265 -24.40 12.86 -25.10
CA PHE A 265 -24.61 12.16 -26.37
C PHE A 265 -24.21 10.69 -26.27
N LYS A 266 -24.81 9.84 -27.09
CA LYS A 266 -24.57 8.38 -27.02
C LYS A 266 -23.17 7.96 -27.49
N ASN A 267 -22.54 8.76 -28.33
CA ASN A 267 -21.21 8.52 -28.89
C ASN A 267 -20.63 9.82 -29.46
N ARG A 268 -19.34 9.75 -29.83
CA ARG A 268 -18.59 10.89 -30.37
C ARG A 268 -19.20 11.46 -31.65
N ASP A 269 -19.67 10.61 -32.56
CA ASP A 269 -20.26 11.06 -33.83
C ASP A 269 -21.53 11.89 -33.61
N GLU A 270 -22.38 11.49 -32.67
CA GLU A 270 -23.58 12.25 -32.33
C GLU A 270 -23.22 13.58 -31.67
N TYR A 271 -22.21 13.62 -30.79
CA TYR A 271 -21.68 14.84 -30.19
C TYR A 271 -21.17 15.84 -31.24
N LEU A 272 -20.25 15.42 -32.11
CA LEU A 272 -19.68 16.31 -33.13
C LEU A 272 -20.73 16.87 -34.10
N LYS A 273 -21.82 16.12 -34.34
CA LYS A 273 -22.90 16.53 -35.24
C LYS A 273 -23.94 17.44 -34.58
N ARG A 274 -24.18 17.29 -33.28
CA ARG A 274 -25.34 17.89 -32.58
C ARG A 274 -24.97 18.83 -31.46
N GLY A 275 -23.73 18.84 -31.00
CA GLY A 275 -23.25 19.78 -29.99
C GLY A 275 -23.36 21.23 -30.45
N THR A 276 -23.44 22.13 -29.48
CA THR A 276 -23.64 23.55 -29.69
C THR A 276 -22.40 24.19 -30.33
N GLY A 277 -22.58 24.97 -31.39
CA GLY A 277 -21.50 25.70 -32.07
C GLY A 277 -20.38 24.77 -32.52
N PRO A 278 -20.62 23.97 -33.58
CA PRO A 278 -20.15 22.59 -33.76
C PRO A 278 -18.87 22.27 -32.98
N PRO A 279 -18.88 21.28 -32.08
CA PRO A 279 -17.77 21.06 -31.16
C PRO A 279 -16.44 20.89 -31.89
N VAL A 280 -15.38 21.37 -31.26
CA VAL A 280 -14.03 21.18 -31.79
C VAL A 280 -13.74 19.67 -31.81
N LYS A 281 -13.24 19.16 -32.94
CA LYS A 281 -13.13 17.71 -33.20
C LYS A 281 -12.40 16.95 -32.09
N TRP A 282 -11.39 17.56 -31.50
CA TRP A 282 -10.53 16.94 -30.50
C TRP A 282 -11.08 16.98 -29.07
N SER A 283 -12.14 17.74 -28.82
CA SER A 283 -12.67 17.91 -27.46
C SER A 283 -13.51 16.69 -27.03
N GLY A 284 -13.33 16.26 -25.78
CA GLY A 284 -14.17 15.24 -25.12
C GLY A 284 -15.48 15.82 -24.56
N GLY A 285 -15.53 17.15 -24.38
CA GLY A 285 -16.68 17.89 -23.88
C GLY A 285 -16.44 19.41 -23.97
N GLN A 286 -17.48 20.19 -23.68
CA GLN A 286 -17.40 21.65 -23.66
C GLN A 286 -18.41 22.29 -22.71
N PHE A 287 -18.02 23.41 -22.10
CA PHE A 287 -18.93 24.32 -21.41
C PHE A 287 -19.24 25.57 -22.26
N THR A 288 -20.52 25.80 -22.54
CA THR A 288 -20.98 26.88 -23.45
C THR A 288 -21.55 28.09 -22.70
N GLY A 289 -21.34 28.17 -21.38
CA GLY A 289 -21.86 29.23 -20.52
C GLY A 289 -23.24 28.93 -19.91
N GLY A 290 -24.07 28.12 -20.60
CA GLY A 290 -25.38 27.66 -20.10
C GLY A 290 -25.56 26.14 -20.11
N THR A 291 -24.61 25.41 -20.72
CA THR A 291 -24.70 23.98 -20.93
C THR A 291 -23.31 23.35 -20.84
N VAL A 292 -23.21 22.19 -20.21
CA VAL A 292 -22.06 21.27 -20.32
C VAL A 292 -22.44 20.15 -21.27
N GLU A 293 -21.60 19.88 -22.26
CA GLU A 293 -21.84 18.89 -23.31
C GLU A 293 -20.72 17.83 -23.33
N THR A 294 -21.05 16.54 -23.44
CA THR A 294 -20.08 15.42 -23.58
C THR A 294 -20.75 14.17 -24.17
N TYR A 295 -20.03 13.07 -24.34
CA TYR A 295 -20.57 11.81 -24.86
C TYR A 295 -20.14 10.57 -24.04
N ALA A 296 -20.98 9.53 -24.07
CA ALA A 296 -20.61 8.20 -23.61
C ALA A 296 -19.62 7.59 -24.62
N GLY A 297 -18.33 7.61 -24.28
CA GLY A 297 -17.24 7.10 -25.12
C GLY A 297 -16.81 5.67 -24.78
N GLU A 298 -15.85 5.15 -25.54
CA GLU A 298 -15.28 3.80 -25.33
C GLU A 298 -14.51 3.66 -24.00
N GLY A 299 -14.14 4.78 -23.37
CA GLY A 299 -13.53 4.81 -22.04
C GLY A 299 -14.50 4.56 -20.88
N GLY A 300 -15.78 4.30 -21.16
CA GLY A 300 -16.80 3.98 -20.16
C GLY A 300 -17.24 5.19 -19.33
N PHE A 301 -17.99 4.91 -18.25
CA PHE A 301 -18.57 5.95 -17.39
C PHE A 301 -17.52 6.80 -16.68
N ASP A 302 -16.41 6.20 -16.24
CA ASP A 302 -15.36 6.87 -15.48
C ASP A 302 -14.65 7.98 -16.27
N LEU A 303 -14.34 7.75 -17.55
CA LEU A 303 -13.73 8.78 -18.39
C LEU A 303 -14.73 9.92 -18.65
N MET A 304 -15.98 9.58 -19.00
CA MET A 304 -17.03 10.56 -19.29
C MET A 304 -17.34 11.43 -18.06
N ILE A 305 -17.43 10.84 -16.86
CA ILE A 305 -17.71 11.61 -15.64
C ILE A 305 -16.54 12.54 -15.29
N GLY A 306 -15.29 12.13 -15.52
CA GLY A 306 -14.13 13.01 -15.40
C GLY A 306 -14.23 14.24 -16.30
N THR A 307 -14.64 14.05 -17.57
CA THR A 307 -14.92 15.17 -18.48
C THR A 307 -16.05 16.06 -17.97
N LEU A 308 -17.14 15.49 -17.44
CA LEU A 308 -18.22 16.30 -16.86
C LEU A 308 -17.74 17.15 -15.67
N PHE A 309 -16.86 16.61 -14.83
CA PHE A 309 -16.28 17.35 -13.71
C PHE A 309 -15.37 18.49 -14.21
N HIS A 310 -14.56 18.24 -15.23
CA HIS A 310 -13.75 19.28 -15.87
C HIS A 310 -14.65 20.41 -16.41
N GLU A 311 -15.60 20.08 -17.28
CA GLU A 311 -16.42 21.10 -17.95
C GLU A 311 -17.33 21.86 -16.98
N ALA A 312 -17.85 21.21 -15.93
CA ALA A 312 -18.66 21.92 -14.94
C ALA A 312 -17.84 22.79 -14.00
N ALA A 313 -16.55 22.49 -13.79
CA ALA A 313 -15.67 23.35 -13.01
C ALA A 313 -15.54 24.74 -13.67
N HIS A 314 -15.57 24.83 -15.01
CA HIS A 314 -15.54 26.11 -15.75
C HIS A 314 -16.64 27.08 -15.31
N GLN A 315 -17.83 26.59 -14.93
CA GLN A 315 -18.89 27.42 -14.37
C GLN A 315 -18.42 28.15 -13.11
N PHE A 316 -17.79 27.42 -12.19
CA PHE A 316 -17.36 27.96 -10.91
C PHE A 316 -16.08 28.78 -11.03
N VAL A 317 -15.14 28.36 -11.86
CA VAL A 317 -13.94 29.15 -12.16
C VAL A 317 -14.33 30.54 -12.70
N SER A 318 -15.30 30.59 -13.63
CA SER A 318 -15.81 31.84 -14.21
C SER A 318 -16.57 32.72 -13.20
N LEU A 319 -17.26 32.11 -12.22
CA LEU A 319 -18.07 32.84 -11.23
C LEU A 319 -17.26 33.33 -10.03
N ALA A 320 -16.26 32.57 -9.61
CA ALA A 320 -15.58 32.75 -8.32
C ALA A 320 -14.16 33.29 -8.44
N THR A 321 -13.55 33.30 -9.63
CA THR A 321 -12.14 33.66 -9.83
C THR A 321 -11.94 34.62 -11.00
N GLN A 322 -10.71 35.11 -11.18
CA GLN A 322 -10.28 35.87 -12.36
C GLN A 322 -9.39 35.04 -13.31
N ALA A 323 -9.40 33.71 -13.17
CA ALA A 323 -8.56 32.84 -13.98
C ALA A 323 -9.00 32.86 -15.46
N ALA A 324 -8.02 32.92 -16.36
CA ALA A 324 -8.22 32.92 -17.80
C ALA A 324 -7.11 32.11 -18.50
N GLY A 325 -7.34 31.72 -19.76
CA GLY A 325 -6.39 30.95 -20.56
C GLY A 325 -5.99 29.65 -19.88
N TRP A 326 -4.68 29.38 -19.85
CA TRP A 326 -4.11 28.17 -19.22
C TRP A 326 -4.56 27.92 -17.78
N LEU A 327 -4.77 28.98 -16.99
CA LEU A 327 -5.10 28.84 -15.57
C LEU A 327 -6.55 28.36 -15.37
N ASN A 328 -7.46 28.80 -16.24
CA ASN A 328 -8.85 28.34 -16.21
C ASN A 328 -8.89 26.81 -16.46
N GLU A 329 -8.22 26.37 -17.52
CA GLU A 329 -8.18 24.97 -17.91
C GLU A 329 -7.37 24.10 -16.94
N GLY A 330 -6.28 24.63 -16.38
CA GLY A 330 -5.53 23.95 -15.33
C GLY A 330 -6.33 23.75 -14.05
N LEU A 331 -7.13 24.74 -13.64
CA LEU A 331 -8.05 24.64 -12.49
C LEU A 331 -9.20 23.67 -12.76
N ALA A 332 -9.76 23.66 -13.98
CA ALA A 332 -10.77 22.67 -14.36
C ALA A 332 -10.19 21.24 -14.35
N SER A 333 -9.00 21.07 -14.95
CA SER A 333 -8.29 19.77 -15.03
C SER A 333 -7.91 19.24 -13.64
N PHE A 334 -7.69 20.12 -12.66
CA PHE A 334 -7.39 19.72 -11.29
C PHE A 334 -8.47 18.81 -10.68
N PHE A 335 -9.72 18.97 -11.10
CA PHE A 335 -10.83 18.15 -10.61
C PHE A 335 -10.98 16.81 -11.33
N GLU A 336 -10.24 16.53 -12.41
CA GLU A 336 -10.25 15.22 -13.07
C GLU A 336 -9.71 14.10 -12.16
N GLY A 337 -8.90 14.43 -11.16
CA GLY A 337 -8.44 13.48 -10.12
C GLY A 337 -9.49 13.20 -9.03
N THR A 338 -10.68 13.80 -9.12
CA THR A 338 -11.69 13.72 -8.05
C THR A 338 -12.43 12.39 -8.07
N ARG A 339 -12.73 11.86 -6.88
CA ARG A 339 -13.56 10.67 -6.70
C ARG A 339 -14.76 10.96 -5.81
N VAL A 340 -15.92 10.47 -6.23
CA VAL A 340 -17.15 10.50 -5.45
C VAL A 340 -17.30 9.18 -4.68
N LEU A 341 -17.51 9.25 -3.37
CA LEU A 341 -17.73 8.08 -2.51
C LEU A 341 -19.21 7.68 -2.48
N ALA A 342 -19.52 6.52 -1.89
CA ALA A 342 -20.87 5.94 -1.88
C ALA A 342 -21.96 6.84 -1.27
N ASN A 343 -21.61 7.71 -0.32
CA ASN A 343 -22.51 8.72 0.27
C ASN A 343 -22.54 10.05 -0.49
N GLY A 344 -21.89 10.15 -1.64
CA GLY A 344 -21.76 11.39 -2.39
C GLY A 344 -20.70 12.35 -1.87
N THR A 345 -19.87 11.94 -0.91
CA THR A 345 -18.71 12.73 -0.50
C THR A 345 -17.72 12.83 -1.65
N VAL A 346 -17.20 14.03 -1.87
CA VAL A 346 -16.19 14.30 -2.88
C VAL A 346 -14.80 14.26 -2.26
N ILE A 347 -13.95 13.33 -2.72
CA ILE A 347 -12.52 13.29 -2.42
C ILE A 347 -11.77 13.94 -3.57
N PHE A 348 -11.14 15.08 -3.30
CA PHE A 348 -10.41 15.87 -4.27
C PHE A 348 -8.89 15.82 -4.00
N ASN A 349 -8.11 16.51 -4.84
CA ASN A 349 -6.66 16.65 -4.68
C ASN A 349 -5.90 15.31 -4.74
N LEU A 350 -6.44 14.34 -5.48
CA LEU A 350 -5.67 13.17 -5.92
C LEU A 350 -5.02 13.51 -7.27
N PRO A 351 -3.86 12.91 -7.61
CA PRO A 351 -3.28 13.09 -8.93
C PRO A 351 -4.22 12.59 -10.02
N ALA A 352 -4.42 13.40 -11.07
CA ALA A 352 -5.08 12.95 -12.29
C ALA A 352 -4.09 12.08 -13.09
N ASN A 353 -4.11 10.76 -12.85
CA ASN A 353 -3.09 9.85 -13.39
C ASN A 353 -2.95 9.94 -14.92
N GLY A 354 -4.04 10.13 -15.67
CA GLY A 354 -3.97 10.33 -17.12
C GLY A 354 -3.08 11.52 -17.51
N ARG A 355 -3.23 12.65 -16.81
CA ARG A 355 -2.43 13.88 -17.02
C ARG A 355 -1.01 13.74 -16.50
N LEU A 356 -0.84 13.17 -15.31
CA LEU A 356 0.45 12.98 -14.65
C LEU A 356 1.41 12.16 -15.50
N PHE A 357 0.98 10.97 -15.93
CA PHE A 357 1.84 10.05 -16.67
C PHE A 357 2.17 10.58 -18.07
N GLU A 358 1.22 11.26 -18.73
CA GLU A 358 1.47 11.94 -20.01
C GLU A 358 2.55 13.02 -19.88
N LEU A 359 2.37 13.94 -18.91
CA LEU A 359 3.30 15.04 -18.68
C LEU A 359 4.71 14.54 -18.35
N ALA A 360 4.82 13.60 -17.41
CA ALA A 360 6.08 13.02 -17.01
C ALA A 360 6.81 12.33 -18.18
N GLY A 361 6.09 11.58 -19.01
CA GLY A 361 6.65 10.94 -20.20
C GLY A 361 7.20 11.94 -21.21
N ARG A 362 6.57 13.10 -21.36
CA ARG A 362 7.08 14.21 -22.20
C ARG A 362 8.29 14.88 -21.57
N MET A 363 8.28 15.12 -20.26
CA MET A 363 9.42 15.71 -19.53
C MET A 363 10.68 14.84 -19.60
N GLN A 364 10.55 13.51 -19.62
CA GLN A 364 11.68 12.59 -19.80
C GLN A 364 12.37 12.77 -21.16
N LYS A 365 11.61 13.11 -22.22
CA LYS A 365 12.13 13.34 -23.57
C LYS A 365 12.79 14.70 -23.75
N GLY A 366 12.52 15.66 -22.87
CA GLY A 366 13.15 16.98 -22.85
C GLY A 366 12.16 18.13 -22.78
N TRP A 367 12.68 19.34 -22.91
CA TRP A 367 11.92 20.58 -22.96
C TRP A 367 11.74 21.09 -24.39
N MET A 368 10.60 21.69 -24.66
CA MET A 368 10.34 22.46 -25.88
C MET A 368 11.23 23.71 -25.91
N ASP A 369 11.75 24.06 -27.09
CA ASP A 369 12.56 25.27 -27.27
C ASP A 369 11.72 26.56 -27.21
N ASP A 370 10.50 26.50 -27.76
CA ASP A 370 9.46 27.54 -27.69
C ASP A 370 8.07 26.87 -27.79
N TYR A 371 6.99 27.66 -27.85
CA TYR A 371 5.63 27.12 -27.90
C TYR A 371 5.26 26.44 -29.24
N GLU A 372 6.06 26.60 -30.29
CA GLU A 372 5.85 25.97 -31.60
C GLU A 372 6.59 24.62 -31.73
N ASP A 373 7.59 24.33 -30.87
CA ASP A 373 8.42 23.11 -30.96
C ASP A 373 7.59 21.81 -30.87
N GLY A 374 7.41 21.16 -32.03
CA GLY A 374 6.69 19.90 -32.18
C GLY A 374 5.16 20.06 -32.14
N ALA A 375 4.65 21.28 -31.99
CA ALA A 375 3.25 21.61 -32.19
C ALA A 375 2.95 21.75 -33.70
N ASP A 376 1.71 21.50 -34.11
CA ASP A 376 1.29 21.62 -35.50
C ASP A 376 -0.04 22.36 -35.57
N SER A 377 -0.03 23.59 -36.07
CA SER A 377 -1.24 24.41 -36.19
C SER A 377 -2.21 23.90 -37.26
N GLN A 378 -1.76 22.99 -38.15
CA GLN A 378 -2.63 22.32 -39.11
C GLN A 378 -3.24 21.02 -38.56
N ASP A 379 -2.61 20.43 -37.53
CA ASP A 379 -3.07 19.24 -36.83
C ASP A 379 -2.98 19.44 -35.31
N VAL A 380 -3.94 20.20 -34.79
CA VAL A 380 -4.06 20.53 -33.36
C VAL A 380 -4.21 19.30 -32.45
N GLU A 381 -4.53 18.12 -33.00
CA GLU A 381 -4.59 16.85 -32.24
C GLU A 381 -3.20 16.27 -31.96
N LYS A 382 -2.18 16.70 -32.71
CA LYS A 382 -0.82 16.22 -32.56
C LYS A 382 -0.20 16.75 -31.27
N VAL A 383 0.05 15.84 -30.34
CA VAL A 383 0.72 16.14 -29.08
C VAL A 383 2.25 16.18 -29.28
N PRO A 384 2.94 17.28 -28.89
CA PRO A 384 4.40 17.37 -28.96
C PRO A 384 5.08 16.26 -28.14
N SER A 385 6.20 15.75 -28.65
CA SER A 385 6.94 14.68 -27.97
C SER A 385 7.66 15.16 -26.70
N LYS A 386 8.05 16.43 -26.63
CA LYS A 386 8.67 17.08 -25.46
C LYS A 386 7.64 17.84 -24.63
N SER A 387 8.01 18.21 -23.40
CA SER A 387 7.17 18.99 -22.49
C SER A 387 7.47 20.48 -22.64
N PRO A 388 6.47 21.39 -22.56
CA PRO A 388 6.76 22.81 -22.45
C PRO A 388 7.43 23.12 -21.11
N THR A 389 8.27 24.15 -21.07
CA THR A 389 8.80 24.69 -19.81
C THR A 389 7.69 25.33 -18.99
N PHE A 390 7.96 25.58 -17.70
CA PHE A 390 7.03 26.29 -16.82
C PHE A 390 6.73 27.69 -17.39
N GLY A 391 7.75 28.35 -17.95
CA GLY A 391 7.63 29.66 -18.59
C GLY A 391 6.66 29.64 -19.78
N ILE A 392 6.82 28.70 -20.71
CA ILE A 392 5.95 28.58 -21.89
C ILE A 392 4.47 28.46 -21.48
N VAL A 393 4.18 27.68 -20.43
CA VAL A 393 2.80 27.54 -19.92
C VAL A 393 2.27 28.88 -19.39
N LEU A 394 3.07 29.62 -18.62
CA LEU A 394 2.68 30.91 -18.02
C LEU A 394 2.52 32.04 -19.05
N GLU A 395 3.36 32.06 -20.09
CA GLU A 395 3.34 33.07 -21.16
C GLU A 395 2.04 33.05 -21.95
N ASN A 396 1.41 31.88 -22.07
CA ASN A 396 0.08 31.70 -22.68
C ASN A 396 0.01 32.26 -24.12
N GLU A 397 1.09 32.07 -24.89
CA GLU A 397 1.24 32.53 -26.29
C GLU A 397 0.86 31.45 -27.33
N TYR A 398 0.51 30.26 -26.88
CA TYR A 398 0.16 29.12 -27.74
C TYR A 398 -1.33 29.05 -28.10
N GLU A 399 -1.62 28.38 -29.21
CA GLU A 399 -2.99 28.00 -29.56
C GLU A 399 -3.48 26.84 -28.68
N TRP A 400 -4.70 26.98 -28.16
CA TRP A 400 -5.27 26.01 -27.22
C TRP A 400 -5.62 24.69 -27.90
N GLY A 401 -5.28 23.57 -27.25
CA GLY A 401 -5.50 22.22 -27.78
C GLY A 401 -5.09 21.10 -26.81
N PRO A 402 -5.31 19.82 -27.19
CA PRO A 402 -5.04 18.64 -26.38
C PRO A 402 -3.66 18.60 -25.71
N ALA A 403 -2.63 19.09 -26.41
CA ALA A 403 -1.25 19.13 -25.96
C ALA A 403 -1.01 19.93 -24.66
N TRP A 404 -1.94 20.81 -24.27
CA TRP A 404 -1.72 21.77 -23.18
C TRP A 404 -2.43 21.40 -21.87
N TYR A 405 -3.36 20.43 -21.88
CA TYR A 405 -4.06 20.01 -20.66
C TYR A 405 -3.12 19.39 -19.61
N ALA A 406 -2.27 18.44 -20.01
CA ALA A 406 -1.37 17.78 -19.05
C ALA A 406 -0.34 18.77 -18.43
N PRO A 407 0.32 19.65 -19.19
CA PRO A 407 1.18 20.69 -18.61
C PRO A 407 0.47 21.68 -17.69
N THR A 408 -0.70 22.19 -18.07
CA THR A 408 -1.44 23.17 -17.26
C THR A 408 -1.97 22.57 -15.96
N TRP A 409 -2.50 21.35 -16.02
CA TRP A 409 -2.79 20.55 -14.82
C TRP A 409 -1.56 20.41 -13.94
N GLY A 410 -0.41 20.08 -14.53
CA GLY A 410 0.84 19.87 -13.80
C GLY A 410 1.32 21.12 -13.07
N VAL A 411 1.14 22.31 -13.65
CA VAL A 411 1.45 23.59 -12.99
C VAL A 411 0.53 23.80 -11.78
N VAL A 412 -0.79 23.68 -11.97
CA VAL A 412 -1.77 23.88 -10.88
C VAL A 412 -1.55 22.88 -9.74
N TYR A 413 -1.39 21.61 -10.08
CA TYR A 413 -1.18 20.54 -9.10
C TYR A 413 0.12 20.74 -8.32
N PHE A 414 1.21 21.13 -8.99
CA PHE A 414 2.47 21.46 -8.34
C PHE A 414 2.34 22.62 -7.36
N LEU A 415 1.75 23.75 -7.79
CA LEU A 415 1.60 24.94 -6.94
C LEU A 415 0.70 24.68 -5.73
N TYR A 416 -0.31 23.83 -5.88
CA TYR A 416 -1.20 23.44 -4.79
C TYR A 416 -0.55 22.44 -3.82
N ASN A 417 0.35 21.55 -4.28
CA ASN A 417 0.83 20.39 -3.50
C ASN A 417 2.34 20.34 -3.23
N TYR A 418 3.16 21.26 -3.73
CA TYR A 418 4.59 21.22 -3.48
C TYR A 418 4.89 21.54 -2.01
N GLN A 419 5.56 20.61 -1.32
CA GLN A 419 5.79 20.65 0.12
C GLN A 419 7.27 20.58 0.47
N ASP A 420 7.62 21.21 1.58
CA ASP A 420 8.89 20.95 2.26
C ASP A 420 8.80 19.61 3.01
N LEU A 421 9.70 18.66 2.74
CA LEU A 421 9.65 17.33 3.33
C LEU A 421 10.05 17.33 4.82
N GLU A 422 10.71 18.37 5.33
CA GLU A 422 11.12 18.41 6.74
C GLU A 422 9.97 18.83 7.67
N ASP A 423 9.17 19.81 7.25
CA ASP A 423 8.12 20.42 8.07
C ASP A 423 6.70 20.42 7.47
N GLY A 424 6.54 19.87 6.26
CA GLY A 424 5.26 19.56 5.64
C GLY A 424 4.48 20.75 5.11
N ARG A 425 5.02 21.98 5.19
CA ARG A 425 4.31 23.18 4.73
C ARG A 425 4.16 23.15 3.21
N PHE A 426 3.00 23.61 2.72
CA PHE A 426 2.76 23.82 1.30
C PHE A 426 3.42 25.13 0.88
N LEU A 427 4.45 25.05 0.06
CA LEU A 427 5.36 26.17 -0.20
C LEU A 427 4.69 27.32 -0.97
N TYR A 428 3.84 26.99 -1.95
CA TYR A 428 3.24 27.98 -2.84
C TYR A 428 1.72 28.09 -2.74
N ARG A 429 1.03 27.21 -1.98
CA ARG A 429 -0.45 27.11 -2.01
C ARG A 429 -1.16 28.41 -1.66
N ASN A 430 -0.73 29.09 -0.59
CA ASN A 430 -1.35 30.34 -0.15
C ASN A 430 -1.14 31.46 -1.19
N ALA A 431 0.10 31.64 -1.64
CA ALA A 431 0.45 32.62 -2.66
C ALA A 431 -0.21 32.32 -4.03
N PHE A 432 -0.36 31.05 -4.38
CA PHE A 432 -1.08 30.61 -5.58
C PHE A 432 -2.58 30.93 -5.50
N SER A 433 -3.18 30.81 -4.31
CA SER A 433 -4.57 31.23 -4.10
C SER A 433 -4.74 32.73 -4.37
N GLU A 434 -3.80 33.57 -3.92
CA GLU A 434 -3.79 35.01 -4.27
C GLU A 434 -3.54 35.25 -5.77
N PHE A 435 -2.70 34.42 -6.41
CA PHE A 435 -2.42 34.53 -7.83
C PHE A 435 -3.66 34.24 -8.69
N ILE A 436 -4.49 33.27 -8.31
CA ILE A 436 -5.74 32.94 -9.03
C ILE A 436 -6.63 34.18 -9.19
N ASP A 437 -6.75 34.98 -8.13
CA ASP A 437 -7.58 36.19 -8.12
C ASP A 437 -6.92 37.41 -8.79
N THR A 438 -5.59 37.40 -9.00
CA THR A 438 -4.83 38.55 -9.52
C THR A 438 -4.21 38.33 -10.92
N SER A 439 -4.29 37.11 -11.45
CA SER A 439 -3.69 36.69 -12.72
C SER A 439 -4.20 37.47 -13.95
N GLY A 440 -5.50 37.79 -14.01
CA GLY A 440 -6.10 38.74 -14.96
C GLY A 440 -5.79 38.51 -16.44
N GLY A 441 -5.54 37.27 -16.88
CA GLY A 441 -5.30 36.93 -18.29
C GLY A 441 -4.04 37.55 -18.91
N ARG A 442 -3.03 37.93 -18.10
CA ARG A 442 -1.74 38.45 -18.60
C ARG A 442 -1.04 37.41 -19.50
N GLN A 443 -0.29 37.88 -20.49
CA GLN A 443 0.48 37.07 -21.44
C GLN A 443 1.94 37.56 -21.54
N GLY A 444 2.82 36.71 -22.07
CA GLY A 444 4.24 37.00 -22.30
C GLY A 444 5.01 37.37 -21.03
N GLU A 445 6.03 38.24 -21.16
CA GLU A 445 6.90 38.64 -20.04
C GLU A 445 6.14 39.20 -18.82
N GLY A 446 5.06 39.94 -19.04
CA GLY A 446 4.24 40.51 -17.96
C GLY A 446 3.49 39.46 -17.13
N ALA A 447 3.24 38.27 -17.69
CA ALA A 447 2.69 37.13 -16.93
C ALA A 447 3.76 36.51 -16.02
N ILE A 448 4.99 36.38 -16.53
CA ILE A 448 6.15 35.88 -15.78
C ILE A 448 6.46 36.80 -14.59
N GLU A 449 6.60 38.11 -14.82
CA GLU A 449 6.91 39.08 -13.76
C GLU A 449 5.86 39.04 -12.64
N ASN A 450 4.57 38.98 -13.00
CA ASN A 450 3.48 38.88 -12.02
C ASN A 450 3.58 37.59 -11.20
N PHE A 451 3.86 36.47 -11.84
CA PHE A 451 3.97 35.18 -11.16
C PHE A 451 5.17 35.16 -10.20
N GLU A 452 6.31 35.71 -10.62
CA GLU A 452 7.49 35.84 -9.77
C GLU A 452 7.21 36.71 -8.54
N GLU A 453 6.48 37.82 -8.70
CA GLU A 453 6.15 38.73 -7.61
C GLU A 453 5.11 38.15 -6.63
N VAL A 454 4.06 37.52 -7.15
CA VAL A 454 2.94 37.06 -6.33
C VAL A 454 3.24 35.71 -5.70
N VAL A 455 3.87 34.79 -6.44
CA VAL A 455 4.08 33.40 -6.01
C VAL A 455 5.52 33.17 -5.52
N LEU A 456 6.54 33.40 -6.36
CA LEU A 456 7.93 33.03 -6.02
C LEU A 456 8.61 33.97 -5.01
N ALA A 457 8.17 35.23 -4.94
CA ALA A 457 8.68 36.16 -3.93
C ALA A 457 8.10 35.88 -2.54
N ARG A 458 6.96 35.19 -2.45
CA ARG A 458 6.17 35.01 -1.22
C ARG A 458 5.90 33.53 -0.86
N PRO A 459 6.92 32.65 -0.79
CA PRO A 459 6.71 31.29 -0.34
C PRO A 459 6.32 31.26 1.16
N GLU A 460 5.62 30.20 1.56
CA GLU A 460 5.24 29.99 2.96
C GLU A 460 6.49 29.94 3.86
N PRO A 461 6.57 30.74 4.94
CA PRO A 461 7.75 30.80 5.79
C PRO A 461 7.98 29.50 6.59
N PRO A 462 9.21 29.21 7.03
CA PRO A 462 9.50 28.03 7.84
C PRO A 462 8.70 28.01 9.14
N THR A 463 8.42 26.80 9.64
CA THR A 463 7.73 26.65 10.92
C THR A 463 8.49 27.37 12.06
N PRO A 464 7.84 28.25 12.84
CA PRO A 464 8.47 28.93 13.96
C PRO A 464 9.10 27.95 14.95
N ASP A 465 10.25 28.32 15.51
CA ASP A 465 10.99 27.55 16.54
C ASP A 465 11.42 26.13 16.13
N VAL A 466 11.30 25.77 14.85
CA VAL A 466 11.80 24.51 14.28
C VAL A 466 13.09 24.78 13.53
N LYS A 467 14.19 24.15 13.96
CA LYS A 467 15.45 24.15 13.20
C LYS A 467 15.36 23.13 12.06
N LEU A 468 15.24 23.62 10.83
CA LEU A 468 15.35 22.80 9.63
C LEU A 468 16.81 22.40 9.42
N ALA A 469 17.05 21.11 9.12
CA ALA A 469 18.39 20.58 8.87
C ALA A 469 18.86 20.94 7.46
N GLN A 470 17.94 21.04 6.51
CA GLN A 470 18.16 21.49 5.14
C GLN A 470 17.10 22.51 4.78
N SER A 471 17.51 23.74 4.45
CA SER A 471 16.59 24.71 3.86
C SER A 471 16.43 24.39 2.38
N VAL A 472 15.21 24.10 1.93
CA VAL A 472 14.90 23.97 0.49
C VAL A 472 15.31 25.27 -0.21
N LYS A 473 16.19 25.17 -1.21
CA LYS A 473 16.54 26.33 -2.04
C LYS A 473 15.36 26.59 -2.98
N LEU A 474 14.55 27.59 -2.64
CA LEU A 474 13.36 27.94 -3.41
C LEU A 474 13.73 28.78 -4.63
N PRO A 475 13.24 28.40 -5.82
CA PRO A 475 13.27 29.24 -7.01
C PRO A 475 12.74 30.65 -6.74
N ARG A 476 13.45 31.66 -7.25
CA ARG A 476 12.99 33.06 -7.25
C ARG A 476 12.60 33.53 -8.65
N LYS A 477 13.02 32.79 -9.67
CA LYS A 477 12.72 33.04 -11.08
C LYS A 477 12.00 31.86 -11.70
N VAL A 478 11.12 32.11 -12.68
CA VAL A 478 10.36 31.03 -13.32
C VAL A 478 11.28 30.02 -14.01
N ALA A 479 12.35 30.47 -14.67
CA ALA A 479 13.33 29.58 -15.31
C ALA A 479 14.02 28.61 -14.33
N GLU A 480 14.04 28.91 -13.02
CA GLU A 480 14.59 28.03 -12.00
C GLU A 480 13.59 26.92 -11.57
N LEU A 481 12.31 27.01 -11.97
CA LEU A 481 11.28 26.02 -11.63
C LEU A 481 11.37 24.76 -12.45
N ASP A 482 11.77 24.81 -13.72
CA ASP A 482 11.79 23.65 -14.63
C ASP A 482 12.42 22.39 -14.02
N PRO A 483 13.67 22.43 -13.49
CA PRO A 483 14.27 21.24 -12.88
C PRO A 483 13.53 20.78 -11.61
N VAL A 484 12.98 21.71 -10.82
CA VAL A 484 12.24 21.39 -9.59
C VAL A 484 10.89 20.73 -9.91
N TRP A 485 10.17 21.30 -10.88
CA TRP A 485 8.87 20.81 -11.33
C TRP A 485 8.99 19.45 -12.00
N LYS A 486 9.98 19.26 -12.89
CA LYS A 486 10.28 17.96 -13.51
C LYS A 486 10.61 16.91 -12.46
N GLN A 487 11.48 17.22 -11.50
CA GLN A 487 11.81 16.26 -10.45
C GLN A 487 10.57 15.89 -9.63
N TYR A 488 9.74 16.87 -9.25
CA TYR A 488 8.50 16.62 -8.53
C TYR A 488 7.52 15.71 -9.29
N MET A 489 7.33 15.94 -10.59
CA MET A 489 6.40 15.12 -11.40
C MET A 489 6.90 13.69 -11.59
N LEU A 490 8.20 13.51 -11.81
CA LEU A 490 8.80 12.18 -11.91
C LEU A 490 8.75 11.44 -10.57
N ASP A 491 9.00 12.13 -9.47
CA ASP A 491 8.89 11.57 -8.12
C ASP A 491 7.44 11.15 -7.84
N LEU A 492 6.45 11.97 -8.22
CA LEU A 492 5.04 11.65 -8.04
C LEU A 492 4.61 10.44 -8.89
N VAL A 493 5.12 10.29 -10.11
CA VAL A 493 4.92 9.07 -10.94
C VAL A 493 5.52 7.84 -10.26
N ASP A 494 6.75 7.95 -9.76
CA ASP A 494 7.43 6.84 -9.08
C ASP A 494 6.69 6.46 -7.78
N GLU A 495 6.09 7.41 -7.08
CA GLU A 495 5.23 7.15 -5.92
C GLU A 495 3.91 6.50 -6.29
N GLN A 496 3.16 7.05 -7.27
CA GLN A 496 1.86 6.52 -7.67
C GLN A 496 1.95 5.11 -8.25
N SER A 497 3.10 4.77 -8.81
CA SER A 497 3.39 3.44 -9.32
C SER A 497 3.94 2.48 -8.25
N GLY A 498 4.36 2.98 -7.08
CA GLY A 498 5.03 2.18 -6.06
C GLY A 498 6.51 1.88 -6.35
N LYS A 499 7.09 2.45 -7.42
CA LYS A 499 8.53 2.38 -7.72
C LYS A 499 9.38 3.07 -6.65
N ARG A 500 8.83 4.10 -6.01
CA ARG A 500 9.46 4.82 -4.90
C ARG A 500 8.48 4.95 -3.73
N ALA A 501 8.95 4.68 -2.52
CA ALA A 501 8.24 5.07 -1.31
C ALA A 501 8.84 6.38 -0.77
N VAL A 502 8.00 7.37 -0.50
CA VAL A 502 8.42 8.61 0.16
C VAL A 502 7.88 8.63 1.58
N ALA A 503 8.79 8.61 2.55
CA ALA A 503 8.42 8.71 3.96
C ALA A 503 7.85 10.11 4.23
N ARG A 504 6.55 10.17 4.56
CA ARG A 504 5.87 11.40 4.96
C ARG A 504 5.48 11.29 6.44
N PRO A 505 6.16 12.00 7.36
CA PRO A 505 5.83 11.95 8.77
C PRO A 505 4.60 12.82 9.08
N TYR A 506 3.43 12.41 8.59
CA TYR A 506 2.19 13.20 8.62
C TYR A 506 1.83 13.70 10.03
N LEU A 507 2.02 12.88 11.08
CA LEU A 507 1.80 13.32 12.46
C LEU A 507 2.69 14.50 12.84
N LYS A 508 3.97 14.46 12.48
CA LYS A 508 4.92 15.55 12.73
C LYS A 508 4.52 16.82 11.96
N TRP A 509 4.15 16.67 10.69
CA TRP A 509 3.69 17.77 9.86
C TRP A 509 2.39 18.39 10.37
N ALA A 510 1.44 17.57 10.86
CA ALA A 510 0.22 18.05 11.50
C ALA A 510 0.54 18.90 12.74
N ARG A 511 1.44 18.43 13.62
CA ARG A 511 1.90 19.20 14.79
C ARG A 511 2.52 20.55 14.39
N TYR A 512 3.34 20.56 13.33
CA TYR A 512 3.93 21.81 12.83
C TYR A 512 2.90 22.76 12.20
N ALA A 513 1.91 22.23 11.48
CA ALA A 513 0.79 23.02 11.00
C ALA A 513 0.01 23.68 12.15
N LEU A 514 -0.19 22.96 13.27
CA LEU A 514 -0.79 23.54 14.49
C LEU A 514 0.08 24.66 15.10
N VAL A 515 1.42 24.53 15.09
CA VAL A 515 2.33 25.60 15.52
C VAL A 515 2.18 26.84 14.62
N ARG A 516 2.04 26.64 13.31
CA ARG A 516 1.76 27.71 12.32
C ARG A 516 0.33 28.26 12.42
N LYS A 517 -0.54 27.63 13.23
CA LYS A 517 -2.00 27.91 13.32
C LYS A 517 -2.74 27.67 12.01
N ASP A 518 -2.17 26.90 11.10
CA ASP A 518 -2.83 26.44 9.88
C ASP A 518 -3.64 25.18 10.21
N LEU A 519 -4.86 25.40 10.70
CA LEU A 519 -5.72 24.30 11.08
C LEU A 519 -6.18 23.48 9.86
N GLY A 520 -6.21 24.06 8.67
CA GLY A 520 -6.62 23.37 7.44
C GLY A 520 -5.55 22.37 7.00
N ALA A 521 -4.29 22.80 6.95
CA ALA A 521 -3.18 21.90 6.69
C ALA A 521 -3.02 20.83 7.79
N ALA A 522 -3.23 21.19 9.06
CA ALA A 522 -3.17 20.21 10.15
C ALA A 522 -4.19 19.09 9.96
N GLU A 523 -5.43 19.43 9.63
CA GLU A 523 -6.49 18.47 9.33
C GLU A 523 -6.14 17.63 8.09
N GLU A 524 -5.68 18.24 7.00
CA GLU A 524 -5.25 17.51 5.79
C GLU A 524 -4.11 16.52 6.10
N HIS A 525 -3.13 16.90 6.91
CA HIS A 525 -2.06 15.99 7.33
C HIS A 525 -2.57 14.84 8.19
N PHE A 526 -3.49 15.11 9.12
CA PHE A 526 -4.11 14.05 9.92
C PHE A 526 -4.89 13.07 9.05
N GLU A 527 -5.68 13.56 8.08
CA GLU A 527 -6.44 12.72 7.14
C GLU A 527 -5.51 11.88 6.26
N LYS A 528 -4.49 12.50 5.66
CA LYS A 528 -3.49 11.80 4.84
C LYS A 528 -2.72 10.76 5.67
N GLY A 529 -2.41 11.09 6.92
CA GLY A 529 -1.75 10.17 7.84
C GLY A 529 -2.66 9.02 8.30
N LEU A 530 -3.96 9.25 8.47
CA LEU A 530 -4.94 8.20 8.74
C LEU A 530 -5.06 7.22 7.56
N VAL A 531 -4.96 7.71 6.32
CA VAL A 531 -4.93 6.85 5.12
C VAL A 531 -3.61 6.08 5.02
N ALA A 532 -2.48 6.74 5.27
CA ALA A 532 -1.15 6.12 5.12
C ALA A 532 -0.82 5.12 6.24
N THR A 533 -1.22 5.42 7.47
CA THR A 533 -0.94 4.62 8.67
C THR A 533 -2.21 4.54 9.54
N PRO A 534 -3.23 3.76 9.12
CA PRO A 534 -4.54 3.73 9.78
C PRO A 534 -4.52 3.17 11.21
N ASP A 535 -3.46 2.46 11.58
CA ASP A 535 -3.28 1.86 12.90
C ASP A 535 -2.18 2.56 13.74
N ASP A 536 -1.71 3.74 13.34
CA ASP A 536 -0.79 4.54 14.17
C ASP A 536 -1.56 5.11 15.38
N GLY A 537 -1.34 4.49 16.55
CA GLY A 537 -2.01 4.88 17.79
C GLY A 537 -1.76 6.33 18.21
N ALA A 538 -0.55 6.87 17.98
CA ALA A 538 -0.23 8.25 18.34
C ALA A 538 -0.94 9.24 17.40
N LEU A 539 -0.96 8.92 16.11
CA LEU A 539 -1.68 9.71 15.11
C LEU A 539 -3.18 9.75 15.40
N LEU A 540 -3.79 8.60 15.66
CA LEU A 540 -5.21 8.47 15.96
C LEU A 540 -5.61 9.27 17.21
N TYR A 541 -4.80 9.17 18.28
CA TYR A 541 -5.05 9.90 19.52
C TYR A 541 -4.96 11.42 19.32
N GLU A 542 -3.91 11.92 18.66
CA GLU A 542 -3.75 13.36 18.46
C GLU A 542 -4.76 13.94 17.48
N PHE A 543 -5.15 13.19 16.45
CA PHE A 543 -6.22 13.61 15.56
C PHE A 543 -7.56 13.70 16.32
N ALA A 544 -7.87 12.71 17.16
CA ALA A 544 -9.06 12.76 18.01
C ALA A 544 -9.05 13.96 18.96
N GLN A 545 -7.90 14.27 19.55
CA GLN A 545 -7.74 15.44 20.41
C GLN A 545 -7.97 16.74 19.62
N PHE A 546 -7.37 16.87 18.44
CA PHE A 546 -7.57 18.00 17.53
C PHE A 546 -9.05 18.18 17.16
N LEU A 547 -9.75 17.11 16.78
CA LEU A 547 -11.17 17.18 16.43
C LEU A 547 -12.03 17.63 17.61
N ASN A 548 -11.74 17.12 18.80
CA ASN A 548 -12.46 17.50 20.01
C ASN A 548 -12.20 18.96 20.43
N GLU A 549 -10.95 19.42 20.36
CA GLU A 549 -10.55 20.73 20.89
C GLU A 549 -10.67 21.88 19.88
N GLN A 550 -10.36 21.63 18.60
CA GLN A 550 -10.23 22.66 17.55
C GLN A 550 -11.35 22.61 16.50
N ARG A 551 -12.12 21.52 16.42
CA ARG A 551 -13.24 21.35 15.47
C ARG A 551 -14.60 21.12 16.13
N ALA A 552 -14.65 20.98 17.46
CA ALA A 552 -15.86 20.67 18.20
C ALA A 552 -16.60 19.41 17.65
N ASN A 553 -15.85 18.41 17.22
CA ASN A 553 -16.38 17.15 16.69
C ASN A 553 -16.04 15.95 17.62
N PRO A 554 -16.69 15.86 18.81
CA PRO A 554 -16.39 14.84 19.80
C PRO A 554 -16.86 13.43 19.39
N ASP A 555 -17.81 13.31 18.46
CA ASP A 555 -18.29 12.02 17.97
C ASP A 555 -17.26 11.36 17.04
N ARG A 556 -16.70 12.10 16.08
CA ARG A 556 -15.60 11.59 15.25
C ARG A 556 -14.33 11.34 16.08
N ALA A 557 -14.04 12.20 17.06
CA ALA A 557 -12.97 11.94 18.02
C ALA A 557 -13.15 10.61 18.78
N ALA A 558 -14.37 10.30 19.23
CA ALA A 558 -14.67 9.01 19.86
C ALA A 558 -14.44 7.84 18.88
N GLN A 559 -14.83 7.97 17.61
CA GLN A 559 -14.58 6.94 16.59
C GLN A 559 -13.08 6.67 16.42
N LEU A 560 -12.25 7.71 16.30
CA LEU A 560 -10.79 7.57 16.19
C LEU A 560 -10.16 6.99 17.45
N LEU A 561 -10.62 7.35 18.66
CA LEU A 561 -10.12 6.78 19.91
C LEU A 561 -10.44 5.29 20.05
N ASN A 562 -11.62 4.85 19.61
CA ASN A 562 -11.93 3.42 19.55
C ASN A 562 -11.05 2.68 18.55
N GLN A 563 -10.60 3.33 17.48
CA GLN A 563 -9.61 2.77 16.56
C GLN A 563 -8.21 2.75 17.19
N CYS A 564 -7.80 3.83 17.87
CA CYS A 564 -6.55 3.97 18.60
C CYS A 564 -6.35 2.83 19.60
N LEU A 565 -7.33 2.60 20.48
CA LEU A 565 -7.26 1.53 21.49
C LEU A 565 -7.08 0.15 20.84
N ARG A 566 -7.86 -0.14 19.80
CA ARG A 566 -7.75 -1.42 19.08
C ARG A 566 -6.39 -1.62 18.42
N ALA A 567 -5.80 -0.56 17.88
CA ALA A 567 -4.46 -0.62 17.30
C ALA A 567 -3.38 -0.85 18.37
N LEU A 568 -3.46 -0.13 19.49
CA LEU A 568 -2.51 -0.25 20.60
C LEU A 568 -2.57 -1.62 21.29
N GLU A 569 -3.77 -2.19 21.47
CA GLU A 569 -3.97 -3.51 22.05
C GLU A 569 -3.41 -4.65 21.18
N ARG A 570 -3.33 -4.44 19.86
CA ARG A 570 -2.78 -5.41 18.89
C ARG A 570 -1.27 -5.31 18.70
N ALA A 571 -0.64 -4.24 19.20
CA ALA A 571 0.79 -4.04 19.06
C ALA A 571 1.56 -5.12 19.83
N GLU A 572 2.68 -5.58 19.26
CA GLU A 572 3.57 -6.57 19.90
C GLU A 572 4.04 -6.11 21.30
N LYS A 573 4.18 -4.79 21.48
CA LYS A 573 4.44 -4.14 22.76
C LYS A 573 3.50 -2.95 22.94
N PRO A 574 2.39 -3.10 23.69
CA PRO A 574 1.42 -2.03 23.93
C PRO A 574 2.03 -0.82 24.66
N ASP A 575 1.64 0.39 24.26
CA ASP A 575 1.96 1.64 24.97
C ASP A 575 0.89 1.92 26.03
N GLU A 576 1.12 1.38 27.24
CA GLU A 576 0.21 1.49 28.38
C GLU A 576 -0.12 2.94 28.77
N ALA A 577 0.84 3.86 28.61
CA ALA A 577 0.63 5.26 28.94
C ALA A 577 -0.31 5.95 27.94
N LEU A 578 -0.14 5.65 26.65
CA LEU A 578 -1.03 6.15 25.60
C LEU A 578 -2.42 5.51 25.68
N ILE A 579 -2.52 4.22 25.99
CA ILE A 579 -3.80 3.53 26.25
C ILE A 579 -4.56 4.26 27.35
N ALA A 580 -3.94 4.48 28.52
CA ALA A 580 -4.58 5.15 29.65
C ALA A 580 -5.05 6.59 29.30
N ARG A 581 -4.27 7.31 28.48
CA ARG A 581 -4.66 8.65 27.99
C ARG A 581 -5.83 8.58 27.01
N ALA A 582 -5.79 7.65 26.07
CA ALA A 582 -6.85 7.45 25.07
C ALA A 582 -8.16 7.04 25.74
N GLU A 583 -8.13 6.13 26.72
CA GLU A 583 -9.31 5.75 27.51
C GLU A 583 -9.88 6.93 28.29
N LYS A 584 -9.04 7.73 28.94
CA LYS A 584 -9.48 8.92 29.68
C LYS A 584 -10.14 9.95 28.76
N LEU A 585 -9.58 10.18 27.57
CA LEU A 585 -10.19 11.09 26.59
C LEU A 585 -11.49 10.50 26.05
N LEU A 586 -11.51 9.20 25.75
CA LEU A 586 -12.70 8.51 25.26
C LEU A 586 -13.85 8.56 26.27
N ASP A 587 -13.58 8.38 27.57
CA ASP A 587 -14.57 8.52 28.63
C ASP A 587 -15.14 9.94 28.74
N LYS A 588 -14.38 10.96 28.32
CA LYS A 588 -14.85 12.35 28.24
C LYS A 588 -15.68 12.60 26.97
N VAL A 589 -15.31 12.01 25.84
CA VAL A 589 -15.94 12.29 24.54
C VAL A 589 -17.02 11.29 24.14
N ASP A 590 -17.20 10.15 24.81
CA ASP A 590 -18.28 9.19 24.55
C ASP A 590 -19.07 8.89 25.84
N PRO A 591 -20.12 9.67 26.15
CA PRO A 591 -20.88 9.52 27.38
C PRO A 591 -21.66 8.20 27.46
N LYS A 592 -21.84 7.50 26.33
CA LYS A 592 -22.67 6.29 26.22
C LYS A 592 -21.85 5.01 26.08
N ARG A 593 -20.51 5.09 26.00
CA ARG A 593 -19.60 3.95 25.94
C ARG A 593 -19.90 2.87 26.98
N LYS A 594 -20.06 3.26 28.25
CA LYS A 594 -20.30 2.32 29.36
C LYS A 594 -21.64 1.61 29.24
N SER A 595 -22.68 2.29 28.76
CA SER A 595 -23.99 1.69 28.51
C SER A 595 -23.93 0.69 27.37
N LEU A 596 -23.28 1.05 26.26
CA LEU A 596 -23.07 0.16 25.13
C LEU A 596 -22.25 -1.08 25.54
N GLY A 597 -21.15 -0.87 26.27
CA GLY A 597 -20.27 -1.95 26.74
C GLY A 597 -21.03 -3.03 27.51
N ARG A 598 -21.84 -2.66 28.50
CA ARG A 598 -22.67 -3.63 29.25
C ARG A 598 -23.63 -4.42 28.36
N ILE A 599 -24.26 -3.77 27.39
CA ILE A 599 -25.19 -4.43 26.46
C ILE A 599 -24.42 -5.42 25.57
N LEU A 600 -23.23 -5.02 25.10
CA LEU A 600 -22.40 -5.87 24.24
C LEU A 600 -21.79 -7.04 25.01
N ASP A 601 -21.42 -6.88 26.28
CA ASP A 601 -20.90 -7.96 27.12
C ASP A 601 -21.96 -9.06 27.31
N GLU A 602 -23.23 -8.68 27.53
CA GLU A 602 -24.36 -9.62 27.61
C GLU A 602 -24.50 -10.44 26.31
N VAL A 603 -24.45 -9.79 25.15
CA VAL A 603 -24.55 -10.46 23.84
C VAL A 603 -23.32 -11.29 23.53
N ALA A 604 -22.12 -10.78 23.80
CA ALA A 604 -20.87 -11.46 23.52
C ALA A 604 -20.77 -12.78 24.31
N ALA A 605 -21.20 -12.79 25.57
CA ALA A 605 -21.24 -14.00 26.39
C ALA A 605 -22.17 -15.07 25.78
N ALA A 606 -23.37 -14.65 25.34
CA ALA A 606 -24.34 -15.55 24.71
C ALA A 606 -23.89 -16.04 23.33
N SER A 607 -23.38 -15.14 22.47
CA SER A 607 -22.80 -15.46 21.16
C SER A 607 -21.64 -16.45 21.29
N ARG A 608 -20.71 -16.20 22.22
CA ARG A 608 -19.58 -17.10 22.48
C ARG A 608 -20.07 -18.47 22.94
N SER A 609 -21.05 -18.52 23.84
CA SER A 609 -21.66 -19.78 24.26
C SER A 609 -22.23 -20.56 23.07
N ILE A 610 -22.99 -19.91 22.18
CA ILE A 610 -23.58 -20.55 21.00
C ILE A 610 -22.51 -21.04 20.02
N SER A 611 -21.56 -20.19 19.61
CA SER A 611 -20.51 -20.57 18.67
C SER A 611 -19.60 -21.66 19.22
N THR A 612 -19.25 -21.63 20.51
CA THR A 612 -18.49 -22.71 21.18
C THR A 612 -19.30 -24.00 21.27
N ARG A 613 -20.62 -23.93 21.47
CA ARG A 613 -21.50 -25.12 21.43
C ARG A 613 -21.53 -25.75 20.04
N TYR A 614 -21.72 -24.96 18.97
CA TYR A 614 -21.61 -25.48 17.59
C TYR A 614 -20.25 -26.11 17.33
N LEU A 615 -19.16 -25.45 17.73
CA LEU A 615 -17.80 -25.99 17.61
C LEU A 615 -17.64 -27.33 18.37
N SER A 616 -18.16 -27.42 19.60
CA SER A 616 -18.10 -28.63 20.43
C SER A 616 -18.96 -29.78 19.89
N SER A 617 -19.98 -29.47 19.08
CA SER A 617 -20.83 -30.43 18.39
C SER A 617 -20.35 -30.74 16.97
N GLU A 618 -19.12 -30.33 16.62
CA GLU A 618 -18.50 -30.54 15.29
C GLU A 618 -19.29 -29.91 14.12
N MET A 619 -20.16 -28.94 14.40
CA MET A 619 -20.88 -28.15 13.39
C MET A 619 -20.00 -26.96 13.00
N TYR A 620 -18.90 -27.24 12.31
CA TYR A 620 -17.83 -26.28 12.05
C TYR A 620 -18.24 -25.15 11.11
N LEU A 621 -19.03 -25.39 10.06
CA LEU A 621 -19.55 -24.34 9.18
C LEU A 621 -20.48 -23.39 9.94
N MET A 622 -21.31 -23.92 10.84
CA MET A 622 -22.13 -23.09 11.73
C MET A 622 -21.31 -22.33 12.77
N ALA A 623 -20.28 -22.95 13.34
CA ALA A 623 -19.35 -22.26 14.24
C ALA A 623 -18.64 -21.11 13.52
N MET A 624 -18.13 -21.33 12.30
CA MET A 624 -17.53 -20.29 11.46
C MET A 624 -18.53 -19.19 11.11
N GLU A 625 -19.70 -19.55 10.59
CA GLU A 625 -20.75 -18.58 10.20
C GLU A 625 -21.16 -17.70 11.38
N THR A 626 -21.45 -18.30 12.54
CA THR A 626 -21.91 -17.56 13.72
C THR A 626 -20.81 -16.72 14.33
N SER A 627 -19.59 -17.25 14.44
CA SER A 627 -18.46 -16.52 15.04
C SER A 627 -17.90 -15.43 14.12
N TRP A 628 -17.85 -15.65 12.80
CA TRP A 628 -17.46 -14.63 11.83
C TRP A 628 -18.46 -13.51 11.81
N ARG A 629 -19.75 -13.82 11.61
CA ARG A 629 -20.80 -12.80 11.53
C ARG A 629 -20.88 -11.98 12.82
N LEU A 630 -21.03 -12.64 13.97
CA LEU A 630 -21.16 -11.95 15.25
C LEU A 630 -19.83 -11.31 15.69
N GLY A 631 -18.68 -11.92 15.37
CA GLY A 631 -17.35 -11.37 15.65
C GLY A 631 -17.05 -10.11 14.84
N MET A 632 -17.40 -10.10 13.55
CA MET A 632 -17.32 -8.95 12.67
C MET A 632 -18.30 -7.84 13.08
N GLU A 633 -19.59 -8.17 13.13
CA GLU A 633 -20.64 -7.18 13.27
C GLU A 633 -20.71 -6.62 14.70
N LEU A 634 -20.41 -7.43 15.71
CA LEU A 634 -20.31 -6.99 17.11
C LEU A 634 -18.90 -6.50 17.51
N LYS A 635 -17.92 -6.58 16.60
CA LYS A 635 -16.51 -6.24 16.83
C LYS A 635 -15.94 -6.93 18.08
N GLN A 636 -16.14 -8.25 18.18
CA GLN A 636 -15.73 -9.08 19.31
C GLN A 636 -14.58 -10.01 18.89
N PRO A 637 -13.30 -9.63 19.08
CA PRO A 637 -12.17 -10.41 18.59
C PRO A 637 -12.11 -11.83 19.18
N ALA A 638 -12.55 -12.02 20.42
CA ALA A 638 -12.57 -13.32 21.08
C ALA A 638 -13.47 -14.36 20.38
N LEU A 639 -14.41 -13.94 19.52
CA LEU A 639 -15.18 -14.87 18.69
C LEU A 639 -14.37 -15.38 17.49
N LEU A 640 -13.40 -14.61 17.00
CA LEU A 640 -12.56 -15.01 15.86
C LEU A 640 -11.65 -16.20 16.21
N ASP A 641 -11.37 -16.43 17.50
CA ASP A 641 -10.69 -17.64 17.96
C ASP A 641 -11.52 -18.90 17.64
N VAL A 642 -12.86 -18.81 17.77
CA VAL A 642 -13.77 -19.90 17.41
C VAL A 642 -13.81 -20.11 15.90
N TYR A 643 -13.79 -19.03 15.11
CA TYR A 643 -13.69 -19.10 13.65
C TYR A 643 -12.41 -19.83 13.23
N ALA A 644 -11.26 -19.41 13.78
CA ALA A 644 -9.96 -19.97 13.47
C ALA A 644 -9.88 -21.45 13.88
N ASP A 645 -10.40 -21.83 15.05
CA ASP A 645 -10.41 -23.24 15.49
C ASP A 645 -11.32 -24.12 14.61
N ALA A 646 -12.53 -23.64 14.30
CA ALA A 646 -13.45 -24.35 13.40
C ALA A 646 -12.85 -24.53 11.99
N LEU A 647 -12.18 -23.51 11.46
CA LEU A 647 -11.49 -23.57 10.18
C LEU A 647 -10.32 -24.57 10.21
N ARG A 648 -9.48 -24.55 11.26
CA ARG A 648 -8.36 -25.51 11.42
C ARG A 648 -8.84 -26.95 11.50
N ARG A 649 -9.92 -27.23 12.25
CA ARG A 649 -10.45 -28.58 12.44
C ARG A 649 -11.15 -29.12 11.19
N SER A 650 -11.99 -28.29 10.56
CA SER A 650 -12.78 -28.72 9.40
C SER A 650 -12.04 -28.68 8.08
N LYS A 651 -11.08 -27.75 7.94
CA LYS A 651 -10.43 -27.38 6.66
C LYS A 651 -11.44 -26.95 5.57
N ARG A 652 -12.65 -26.54 5.97
CA ARG A 652 -13.71 -26.03 5.08
C ARG A 652 -13.81 -24.52 5.20
N SER A 653 -14.18 -23.81 4.14
CA SER A 653 -14.40 -22.36 4.17
C SER A 653 -15.85 -22.02 3.85
N ILE A 654 -16.36 -20.96 4.49
CA ILE A 654 -17.66 -20.36 4.20
C ILE A 654 -17.60 -19.30 3.08
N ALA A 655 -16.40 -18.99 2.56
CA ALA A 655 -16.22 -18.00 1.50
C ALA A 655 -16.81 -18.47 0.15
N LEU A 656 -17.46 -17.55 -0.57
CA LEU A 656 -18.10 -17.81 -1.85
C LEU A 656 -17.43 -16.98 -2.95
N TRP A 657 -16.91 -17.67 -3.96
CA TRP A 657 -16.37 -17.05 -5.16
C TRP A 657 -17.49 -16.53 -6.06
N GLN A 658 -17.19 -15.54 -6.89
CA GLN A 658 -18.09 -15.00 -7.91
C GLN A 658 -17.47 -15.14 -9.29
N LEU A 659 -18.27 -15.55 -10.27
CA LEU A 659 -17.86 -15.58 -11.67
C LEU A 659 -17.73 -14.15 -12.20
N ALA A 660 -16.62 -13.83 -12.86
CA ALA A 660 -16.29 -12.47 -13.29
C ALA A 660 -16.99 -12.04 -14.58
N TYR A 661 -17.37 -12.99 -15.45
CA TYR A 661 -17.99 -12.72 -16.74
C TYR A 661 -19.35 -13.42 -16.84
N ASN A 662 -20.28 -12.81 -17.58
CA ASN A 662 -21.69 -13.22 -17.62
C ASN A 662 -21.99 -14.36 -18.61
N GLU A 663 -20.95 -14.88 -19.29
CA GLU A 663 -21.00 -15.98 -20.27
C GLU A 663 -21.83 -15.70 -21.54
N ASN A 664 -22.27 -14.45 -21.75
CA ASN A 664 -23.04 -14.02 -22.92
C ASN A 664 -22.25 -13.02 -23.77
N ASP A 665 -21.62 -12.03 -23.12
CA ASP A 665 -20.87 -10.96 -23.75
C ASP A 665 -19.77 -10.45 -22.80
N LEU A 666 -19.13 -9.32 -23.14
CA LEU A 666 -18.13 -8.65 -22.31
C LEU A 666 -18.74 -7.61 -21.37
N GLY A 667 -20.05 -7.68 -21.09
CA GLY A 667 -20.72 -6.81 -20.13
C GLY A 667 -20.11 -6.94 -18.73
N GLY A 668 -19.82 -5.80 -18.09
CA GLY A 668 -19.07 -5.76 -16.83
C GLY A 668 -17.55 -5.80 -16.99
N TRP A 669 -17.02 -5.70 -18.22
CA TRP A 669 -15.60 -5.53 -18.50
C TRP A 669 -15.34 -4.23 -19.27
N SER A 670 -14.24 -3.56 -18.97
CA SER A 670 -13.70 -2.46 -19.77
C SER A 670 -12.77 -3.03 -20.84
N ALA A 671 -13.21 -2.93 -22.09
CA ALA A 671 -12.44 -3.38 -23.25
C ALA A 671 -11.58 -2.28 -23.89
N ALA A 672 -11.72 -0.99 -23.54
CA ALA A 672 -10.89 0.11 -24.07
C ALA A 672 -10.57 0.01 -25.59
N GLY A 673 -11.59 -0.15 -26.45
CA GLY A 673 -11.41 -0.28 -27.90
C GLY A 673 -10.69 -1.57 -28.37
N ASN A 674 -10.45 -2.51 -27.47
CA ASN A 674 -9.71 -3.74 -27.73
C ASN A 674 -10.60 -4.83 -28.33
N THR A 675 -10.52 -5.03 -29.65
CA THR A 675 -11.17 -6.14 -30.35
C THR A 675 -10.45 -7.49 -30.17
N SER A 676 -9.37 -7.54 -29.38
CA SER A 676 -8.60 -8.76 -29.20
C SER A 676 -9.30 -9.80 -28.35
N TYR A 677 -10.28 -9.41 -27.52
CA TYR A 677 -11.03 -10.32 -26.66
C TYR A 677 -12.45 -10.57 -27.16
N SER A 678 -12.95 -11.80 -26.97
CA SER A 678 -14.34 -12.15 -27.22
C SER A 678 -14.87 -13.15 -26.20
N ALA A 679 -16.17 -13.05 -25.90
CA ALA A 679 -16.88 -14.03 -25.09
C ALA A 679 -17.40 -15.19 -25.96
N ASP A 680 -17.19 -16.42 -25.50
CA ASP A 680 -17.62 -17.66 -26.14
C ASP A 680 -18.17 -18.60 -25.06
N ARG A 681 -19.42 -18.35 -24.64
CA ARG A 681 -20.09 -19.06 -23.54
C ARG A 681 -19.22 -19.10 -22.29
N THR A 682 -18.69 -20.27 -21.92
CA THR A 682 -17.87 -20.49 -20.72
C THR A 682 -16.40 -20.12 -20.90
N LEU A 683 -16.04 -19.51 -22.04
CA LEU A 683 -14.68 -19.15 -22.41
C LEU A 683 -14.58 -17.66 -22.73
N LEU A 684 -13.46 -17.06 -22.35
CA LEU A 684 -12.99 -15.78 -22.87
C LEU A 684 -11.80 -16.06 -23.78
N ARG A 685 -11.86 -15.63 -25.05
CA ARG A 685 -10.80 -15.86 -26.02
C ARG A 685 -10.04 -14.57 -26.29
N SER A 686 -8.74 -14.69 -26.50
CA SER A 686 -7.87 -13.62 -26.98
C SER A 686 -7.21 -14.04 -28.29
N ASN A 687 -7.23 -13.18 -29.31
CA ASN A 687 -6.56 -13.42 -30.58
C ASN A 687 -6.14 -12.11 -31.25
N TRP A 688 -4.84 -11.84 -31.32
CA TRP A 688 -4.31 -10.66 -32.00
C TRP A 688 -2.83 -10.80 -32.37
N THR A 689 -2.34 -9.94 -33.25
CA THR A 689 -0.94 -9.91 -33.71
C THR A 689 -0.36 -8.52 -33.51
N ASP A 690 0.93 -8.42 -33.21
CA ASP A 690 1.63 -7.14 -33.22
C ASP A 690 2.32 -6.92 -34.57
N GLU A 691 1.90 -5.88 -35.29
CA GLU A 691 2.46 -5.52 -36.59
C GLU A 691 3.87 -4.92 -36.48
N ALA A 692 4.23 -4.38 -35.30
CA ALA A 692 5.55 -3.81 -35.03
C ALA A 692 6.60 -4.85 -34.58
N GLY A 693 6.18 -6.09 -34.30
CA GLY A 693 7.07 -7.18 -33.90
C GLY A 693 7.74 -7.01 -32.54
N ALA A 694 7.17 -6.22 -31.63
CA ALA A 694 7.66 -6.06 -30.27
C ALA A 694 7.40 -7.33 -29.45
N GLU A 695 8.46 -7.89 -28.87
CA GLU A 695 8.42 -9.13 -28.06
C GLU A 695 7.49 -9.02 -26.83
N TYR A 696 7.22 -7.81 -26.35
CA TYR A 696 6.44 -7.52 -25.13
C TYR A 696 5.19 -6.67 -25.37
N ALA A 697 4.64 -6.64 -26.58
CA ALA A 697 3.34 -6.00 -26.79
C ALA A 697 2.27 -6.72 -25.93
N PHE A 698 1.26 -6.00 -25.43
CA PHE A 698 0.18 -6.60 -24.66
C PHE A 698 -1.18 -5.94 -24.89
N ARG A 699 -2.23 -6.66 -24.47
CA ARG A 699 -3.64 -6.26 -24.49
C ARG A 699 -4.33 -6.70 -23.21
N PHE A 700 -5.15 -5.82 -22.63
CA PHE A 700 -5.87 -6.06 -21.38
C PHE A 700 -7.35 -6.32 -21.61
N LEU A 701 -7.96 -7.02 -20.65
CA LEU A 701 -9.39 -7.03 -20.41
C LEU A 701 -9.62 -6.81 -18.91
N ALA A 702 -10.04 -5.60 -18.53
CA ALA A 702 -10.15 -5.19 -17.12
C ALA A 702 -11.59 -5.35 -16.62
N LEU A 703 -11.76 -5.89 -15.42
CA LEU A 703 -13.08 -6.08 -14.81
C LEU A 703 -13.60 -4.73 -14.28
N ASP A 704 -14.86 -4.40 -14.59
CA ASP A 704 -15.54 -3.20 -14.08
C ASP A 704 -16.08 -3.47 -12.66
N LYS A 705 -15.16 -3.71 -11.72
CA LYS A 705 -15.43 -3.92 -10.30
C LYS A 705 -14.38 -3.22 -9.45
N VAL A 706 -14.86 -2.55 -8.39
CA VAL A 706 -14.00 -1.90 -7.40
C VAL A 706 -13.87 -2.82 -6.18
N THR A 707 -12.64 -3.26 -5.87
CA THR A 707 -12.33 -3.95 -4.61
C THR A 707 -11.80 -2.92 -3.60
N SER A 708 -12.44 -2.85 -2.43
CA SER A 708 -12.06 -1.90 -1.37
C SER A 708 -11.20 -2.56 -0.27
N GLY A 709 -11.36 -3.85 -0.06
CA GLY A 709 -10.63 -4.66 0.92
C GLY A 709 -9.80 -5.76 0.25
N ASP A 710 -9.46 -6.79 1.01
CA ASP A 710 -8.76 -7.98 0.51
C ASP A 710 -9.55 -8.63 -0.63
N TYR A 711 -8.85 -9.16 -1.63
CA TYR A 711 -9.49 -9.86 -2.72
C TYR A 711 -8.61 -10.94 -3.31
N SER A 712 -9.23 -11.91 -3.96
CA SER A 712 -8.55 -12.95 -4.72
C SER A 712 -9.06 -12.96 -6.16
N LEU A 713 -8.19 -13.28 -7.11
CA LEU A 713 -8.54 -13.49 -8.51
C LEU A 713 -7.95 -14.83 -8.96
N GLU A 714 -8.74 -15.61 -9.68
CA GLU A 714 -8.35 -16.92 -10.21
C GLU A 714 -8.87 -17.09 -11.64
N ALA A 715 -8.06 -17.70 -12.49
CA ALA A 715 -8.46 -18.12 -13.83
C ALA A 715 -7.72 -19.40 -14.24
N GLU A 716 -8.38 -20.20 -15.09
CA GLU A 716 -7.71 -21.23 -15.87
C GLU A 716 -7.37 -20.65 -17.24
N LEU A 717 -6.10 -20.76 -17.63
CA LEU A 717 -5.49 -20.20 -18.82
C LEU A 717 -5.03 -21.33 -19.75
N GLN A 718 -5.39 -21.24 -21.02
CA GLN A 718 -4.77 -21.99 -22.10
C GLN A 718 -3.86 -21.06 -22.91
N ALA A 719 -2.58 -21.39 -22.94
CA ALA A 719 -1.53 -20.69 -23.68
C ALA A 719 -0.56 -21.73 -24.26
N ASP A 720 -0.86 -22.23 -25.46
CA ASP A 720 -0.09 -23.31 -26.08
C ASP A 720 1.27 -22.80 -26.59
N ASN A 721 2.29 -23.67 -26.56
CA ASN A 721 3.66 -23.37 -26.99
C ASN A 721 3.67 -22.80 -28.42
N GLY A 722 4.26 -21.61 -28.60
CA GLY A 722 4.32 -20.90 -29.88
C GLY A 722 2.98 -20.33 -30.39
N ALA A 723 1.86 -20.59 -29.71
CA ALA A 723 0.54 -20.04 -30.08
C ALA A 723 0.33 -18.63 -29.53
N VAL A 724 0.97 -18.30 -28.41
CA VAL A 724 0.96 -16.99 -27.78
C VAL A 724 2.31 -16.70 -27.14
N SER A 725 2.70 -15.43 -27.12
CA SER A 725 3.91 -14.96 -26.45
C SER A 725 3.83 -15.10 -24.93
N PHE A 726 2.70 -14.69 -24.34
CA PHE A 726 2.35 -14.88 -22.93
C PHE A 726 0.88 -14.59 -22.65
N ALA A 727 0.39 -15.04 -21.49
CA ALA A 727 -0.93 -14.68 -21.00
C ALA A 727 -0.98 -14.77 -19.47
N GLY A 728 -1.90 -14.06 -18.82
CA GLY A 728 -1.94 -14.04 -17.36
C GLY A 728 -3.00 -13.15 -16.73
N LEU A 729 -2.76 -12.77 -15.49
CA LEU A 729 -3.62 -11.92 -14.66
C LEU A 729 -2.98 -10.54 -14.48
N VAL A 730 -3.78 -9.48 -14.56
CA VAL A 730 -3.37 -8.10 -14.26
C VAL A 730 -4.07 -7.58 -13.02
N PHE A 731 -3.38 -6.77 -12.21
CA PHE A 731 -3.92 -6.15 -11.01
C PHE A 731 -3.20 -4.82 -10.69
N GLY A 732 -3.81 -3.98 -9.84
CA GLY A 732 -3.29 -2.65 -9.52
C GLY A 732 -3.06 -1.75 -10.74
N LYS A 733 -3.79 -1.96 -11.84
CA LYS A 733 -3.61 -1.19 -13.08
C LYS A 733 -4.02 0.27 -12.86
N LYS A 734 -3.08 1.19 -13.10
CA LYS A 734 -3.25 2.65 -13.04
C LYS A 734 -3.39 3.27 -14.42
N SER A 735 -2.68 2.71 -15.39
CA SER A 735 -2.67 3.12 -16.81
C SER A 735 -2.28 1.92 -17.68
N ASP A 736 -2.26 2.07 -19.00
CA ASP A 736 -1.80 1.01 -19.90
C ASP A 736 -0.28 0.76 -19.81
N ALA A 737 0.46 1.70 -19.21
CA ALA A 737 1.89 1.57 -19.02
C ALA A 737 2.26 1.34 -17.54
N THR A 738 1.31 1.33 -16.61
CA THR A 738 1.57 1.18 -15.17
C THR A 738 0.60 0.22 -14.51
N PHE A 739 1.08 -0.99 -14.20
CA PHE A 739 0.31 -2.11 -13.69
C PHE A 739 1.22 -3.20 -13.10
N HIS A 740 0.61 -4.15 -12.39
CA HIS A 740 1.24 -5.37 -11.92
C HIS A 740 0.61 -6.58 -12.63
N ALA A 741 1.41 -7.62 -12.88
CA ALA A 741 0.91 -8.80 -13.57
C ALA A 741 1.58 -10.08 -13.07
N LEU A 742 0.77 -11.15 -13.01
CA LEU A 742 1.23 -12.53 -12.92
C LEU A 742 1.12 -13.14 -14.31
N ILE A 743 2.25 -13.36 -14.97
CA ILE A 743 2.33 -13.69 -16.39
C ILE A 743 2.87 -15.11 -16.57
N TYR A 744 2.16 -15.94 -17.32
CA TYR A 744 2.65 -17.24 -17.78
C TYR A 744 3.24 -17.10 -19.18
N PHE A 745 4.50 -17.53 -19.31
CA PHE A 745 5.23 -17.62 -20.56
C PHE A 745 5.35 -19.09 -20.99
N PRO A 746 4.65 -19.51 -22.07
CA PRO A 746 4.79 -20.85 -22.59
C PRO A 746 6.19 -21.06 -23.20
N ALA A 747 6.60 -22.32 -23.33
CA ALA A 747 7.88 -22.65 -23.94
C ALA A 747 7.89 -22.26 -25.43
N LYS A 748 8.97 -21.63 -25.89
CA LYS A 748 9.11 -21.23 -27.30
C LYS A 748 9.35 -22.43 -28.23
N ASP A 749 10.07 -23.43 -27.75
CA ASP A 749 10.41 -24.67 -28.46
C ASP A 749 10.61 -25.84 -27.48
N ARG A 750 11.00 -27.02 -28.00
CA ARG A 750 11.22 -28.24 -27.20
C ARG A 750 12.40 -28.16 -26.25
N ASP A 751 13.33 -27.24 -26.49
CA ASP A 751 14.57 -27.10 -25.72
C ASP A 751 14.47 -25.98 -24.68
N SER A 752 13.33 -25.29 -24.64
CA SER A 752 13.02 -24.16 -23.73
C SER A 752 12.07 -24.58 -22.62
N SER A 753 12.22 -24.00 -21.44
CA SER A 753 11.28 -24.19 -20.32
C SER A 753 10.20 -23.11 -20.31
N ALA A 754 8.99 -23.47 -19.87
CA ALA A 754 7.96 -22.49 -19.54
C ALA A 754 8.26 -21.84 -18.18
N PHE A 755 7.77 -20.63 -17.95
CA PHE A 755 7.99 -19.92 -16.68
C PHE A 755 6.83 -18.98 -16.34
N VAL A 756 6.78 -18.57 -15.08
CA VAL A 756 5.84 -17.58 -14.58
C VAL A 756 6.59 -16.42 -13.94
N ASP A 757 6.19 -15.21 -14.33
CA ASP A 757 6.74 -13.97 -13.78
C ASP A 757 5.70 -13.24 -12.93
N LEU A 758 6.14 -12.74 -11.78
CA LEU A 758 5.49 -11.61 -11.14
C LEU A 758 6.24 -10.36 -11.57
N ALA A 759 5.59 -9.45 -12.29
CA ALA A 759 6.22 -8.26 -12.81
C ALA A 759 5.42 -6.99 -12.54
N SER A 760 6.12 -5.86 -12.48
CA SER A 760 5.54 -4.52 -12.46
C SER A 760 6.07 -3.70 -13.62
N PHE A 761 5.18 -2.91 -14.21
CA PHE A 761 5.46 -2.09 -15.39
C PHE A 761 5.30 -0.62 -15.02
N TYR A 762 6.23 0.22 -15.48
CA TYR A 762 6.41 1.61 -15.05
C TYR A 762 6.69 2.58 -16.20
N GLY A 763 5.82 2.65 -17.20
CA GLY A 763 5.87 3.72 -18.20
C GLY A 763 7.05 3.67 -19.18
N GLY A 764 7.81 2.56 -19.20
CA GLY A 764 9.02 2.40 -20.01
C GLY A 764 10.06 1.46 -19.40
N THR A 765 9.95 1.16 -18.11
CA THR A 765 10.75 0.11 -17.46
C THR A 765 9.84 -0.95 -16.85
N SER A 766 10.33 -2.18 -16.76
CA SER A 766 9.67 -3.27 -16.04
C SER A 766 10.60 -3.80 -14.95
N LYS A 767 10.03 -4.16 -13.80
CA LYS A 767 10.70 -4.87 -12.72
C LYS A 767 10.09 -6.27 -12.62
N THR A 768 10.90 -7.30 -12.82
CA THR A 768 10.50 -8.70 -12.56
C THR A 768 10.85 -9.04 -11.12
N TRP A 769 9.83 -9.24 -10.30
CA TRP A 769 9.97 -9.56 -8.88
C TRP A 769 10.21 -11.04 -8.64
N ARG A 770 9.59 -11.89 -9.46
CA ARG A 770 9.70 -13.35 -9.41
C ARG A 770 9.84 -13.86 -10.83
N HIS A 771 10.73 -14.83 -11.02
CA HIS A 771 10.90 -15.58 -12.27
C HIS A 771 11.06 -17.05 -11.90
N LEU A 772 10.06 -17.87 -12.20
CA LEU A 772 10.01 -19.26 -11.74
C LEU A 772 9.72 -20.20 -12.90
N GLY A 773 10.57 -21.22 -13.06
CA GLY A 773 10.34 -22.29 -14.03
C GLY A 773 9.09 -23.10 -13.69
N VAL A 774 8.28 -23.40 -14.70
CA VAL A 774 7.12 -24.28 -14.59
C VAL A 774 7.37 -25.50 -15.47
N GLN A 775 6.99 -26.69 -15.01
CA GLN A 775 7.18 -27.91 -15.81
C GLN A 775 6.43 -27.76 -17.14
N ALA A 776 7.18 -27.68 -18.24
CA ALA A 776 6.63 -27.77 -19.57
C ALA A 776 5.95 -29.14 -19.73
N VAL A 777 4.75 -29.17 -20.30
CA VAL A 777 4.06 -30.42 -20.62
C VAL A 777 4.98 -31.26 -21.49
N LYS A 778 5.28 -32.49 -21.07
CA LYS A 778 6.01 -33.44 -21.91
C LYS A 778 5.17 -33.69 -23.16
N ASP A 779 5.76 -33.33 -24.30
CA ASP A 779 5.21 -33.47 -25.64
C ASP A 779 4.99 -34.97 -25.93
N ASP A 780 3.87 -35.55 -25.48
CA ASP A 780 3.49 -36.93 -25.77
C ASP A 780 2.95 -37.01 -27.20
N PRO A 781 3.65 -37.68 -28.14
CA PRO A 781 3.21 -37.80 -29.52
C PRO A 781 1.85 -38.47 -29.69
N ALA A 782 1.38 -39.24 -28.69
CA ALA A 782 0.08 -39.90 -28.70
C ALA A 782 -1.10 -38.96 -28.35
N HIS A 783 -0.83 -37.78 -27.77
CA HIS A 783 -1.84 -36.85 -27.24
C HIS A 783 -1.74 -35.43 -27.82
N ARG A 784 -1.31 -35.28 -29.08
CA ARG A 784 -1.16 -33.99 -29.81
C ARG A 784 -2.43 -33.10 -29.90
N THR A 785 -3.51 -33.44 -29.22
CA THR A 785 -4.80 -32.73 -29.21
C THR A 785 -5.33 -32.36 -27.82
N SER A 786 -4.62 -32.62 -26.71
CA SER A 786 -5.11 -32.22 -25.39
C SER A 786 -4.74 -30.76 -25.06
N GLU A 787 -5.73 -29.87 -25.15
CA GLU A 787 -5.71 -28.50 -24.63
C GLU A 787 -5.13 -28.48 -23.19
N THR A 788 -3.96 -27.87 -22.99
CA THR A 788 -3.37 -27.76 -21.65
C THR A 788 -3.87 -26.49 -20.98
N TRP A 789 -4.46 -26.65 -19.80
CA TRP A 789 -4.97 -25.55 -18.99
C TRP A 789 -4.12 -25.38 -17.72
N HIS A 790 -3.57 -24.19 -17.53
CA HIS A 790 -2.84 -23.78 -16.33
C HIS A 790 -3.72 -22.95 -15.42
N LYS A 791 -3.69 -23.24 -14.12
CA LYS A 791 -4.48 -22.52 -13.13
C LYS A 791 -3.64 -21.44 -12.46
N LEU A 792 -3.99 -20.18 -12.70
CA LEU A 792 -3.35 -19.02 -12.07
C LEU A 792 -4.27 -18.44 -10.99
N ARG A 793 -3.71 -18.12 -9.83
CA ARG A 793 -4.42 -17.42 -8.76
C ARG A 793 -3.52 -16.42 -8.04
N LEU A 794 -4.10 -15.29 -7.68
CA LEU A 794 -3.51 -14.30 -6.78
C LEU A 794 -4.45 -14.05 -5.60
N ASP A 795 -3.88 -13.93 -4.40
CA ASP A 795 -4.58 -13.51 -3.18
C ASP A 795 -3.92 -12.22 -2.67
N VAL A 796 -4.69 -11.12 -2.63
CA VAL A 796 -4.26 -9.84 -2.06
C VAL A 796 -4.81 -9.72 -0.64
N THR A 797 -3.92 -9.65 0.34
CA THR A 797 -4.26 -9.46 1.77
C THR A 797 -3.43 -8.30 2.33
N GLY A 798 -4.06 -7.15 2.56
CA GLY A 798 -3.34 -5.91 2.86
C GLY A 798 -2.36 -5.53 1.73
N ALA A 799 -1.07 -5.40 2.04
CA ALA A 799 -0.02 -5.13 1.05
C ALA A 799 0.70 -6.40 0.54
N ASP A 800 0.30 -7.59 1.03
CA ASP A 800 0.87 -8.87 0.63
C ASP A 800 0.09 -9.46 -0.56
N VAL A 801 0.83 -10.06 -1.49
CA VAL A 801 0.30 -10.84 -2.60
C VAL A 801 0.84 -12.27 -2.52
N ASP A 802 -0.04 -13.24 -2.31
CA ASP A 802 0.28 -14.66 -2.49
C ASP A 802 -0.05 -15.08 -3.92
N LEU A 803 0.82 -15.91 -4.50
CA LEU A 803 0.74 -16.32 -5.90
C LEU A 803 0.64 -17.83 -6.00
N TRP A 804 -0.23 -18.31 -6.88
CA TRP A 804 -0.46 -19.74 -7.07
C TRP A 804 -0.45 -20.10 -8.54
N VAL A 805 0.29 -21.16 -8.87
CA VAL A 805 0.37 -21.75 -10.21
C VAL A 805 0.10 -23.23 -10.09
N ASP A 806 -0.92 -23.72 -10.80
CA ASP A 806 -1.35 -25.13 -10.80
C ASP A 806 -1.56 -25.69 -9.39
N GLY A 807 -2.09 -24.85 -8.49
CA GLY A 807 -2.36 -25.18 -7.09
C GLY A 807 -1.15 -25.16 -6.17
N LYS A 808 0.05 -24.84 -6.68
CA LYS A 808 1.26 -24.69 -5.87
C LYS A 808 1.45 -23.24 -5.45
N LEU A 809 1.78 -23.01 -4.18
CA LEU A 809 2.10 -21.68 -3.66
C LEU A 809 3.51 -21.28 -4.11
N MET A 810 3.60 -20.13 -4.77
CA MET A 810 4.86 -19.47 -5.09
C MET A 810 5.25 -18.52 -3.94
N PRO A 811 6.52 -18.10 -3.85
CA PRO A 811 6.93 -17.14 -2.83
C PRO A 811 6.15 -15.82 -2.94
N LYS A 812 5.58 -15.38 -1.80
CA LYS A 812 4.81 -14.14 -1.69
C LYS A 812 5.62 -12.91 -2.11
N HIS A 813 4.94 -11.81 -2.39
CA HIS A 813 5.56 -10.50 -2.57
C HIS A 813 4.78 -9.43 -1.81
N SER A 814 5.50 -8.55 -1.11
CA SER A 814 4.91 -7.45 -0.33
C SER A 814 5.19 -6.12 -1.04
N PHE A 815 4.13 -5.39 -1.37
CA PHE A 815 4.22 -4.06 -1.95
C PHE A 815 4.31 -2.97 -0.88
N PRO A 816 4.74 -1.74 -1.21
CA PRO A 816 4.89 -0.66 -0.23
C PRO A 816 3.58 -0.28 0.49
N SER A 817 2.43 -0.42 -0.17
CA SER A 817 1.11 -0.14 0.42
C SER A 817 0.00 -0.83 -0.36
N LEU A 818 -1.19 -0.92 0.26
CA LEU A 818 -2.40 -1.37 -0.43
C LEU A 818 -2.78 -0.45 -1.60
N ASP A 819 -2.45 0.86 -1.55
CA ASP A 819 -2.78 1.80 -2.63
C ASP A 819 -2.06 1.47 -3.94
N VAL A 820 -0.86 0.89 -3.87
CA VAL A 820 -0.15 0.38 -5.05
C VAL A 820 -0.96 -0.74 -5.71
N LEU A 821 -1.54 -1.63 -4.90
CA LEU A 821 -2.36 -2.76 -5.34
C LEU A 821 -3.78 -2.39 -5.76
N ARG A 822 -4.29 -1.23 -5.32
CA ARG A 822 -5.59 -0.70 -5.75
C ARG A 822 -5.55 -0.31 -7.22
N GLY A 823 -6.62 -0.59 -7.95
CA GLY A 823 -6.73 -0.26 -9.36
C GLY A 823 -7.57 -1.32 -10.06
N SER A 824 -7.64 -1.24 -11.38
CA SER A 824 -8.34 -2.27 -12.15
C SER A 824 -7.55 -3.58 -12.11
N PHE A 825 -8.28 -4.70 -12.13
CA PHE A 825 -7.73 -6.05 -12.23
C PHE A 825 -8.47 -6.84 -13.33
N GLY A 826 -7.86 -7.90 -13.85
CA GLY A 826 -8.43 -8.65 -14.96
C GLY A 826 -7.41 -9.54 -15.66
N LEU A 827 -7.47 -9.59 -16.99
CA LEU A 827 -6.66 -10.46 -17.84
C LEU A 827 -5.66 -9.66 -18.68
N ILE A 828 -4.52 -10.28 -19.00
CA ILE A 828 -3.50 -9.75 -19.91
C ILE A 828 -3.06 -10.83 -20.90
N THR A 829 -2.86 -10.46 -22.16
CA THR A 829 -2.28 -11.33 -23.18
C THR A 829 -1.27 -10.58 -24.03
N GLY A 830 -0.20 -11.27 -24.43
CA GLY A 830 0.68 -10.85 -25.51
C GLY A 830 0.14 -11.29 -26.88
N PRO A 831 0.84 -10.98 -28.00
CA PRO A 831 0.46 -11.41 -29.33
C PRO A 831 0.28 -12.93 -29.41
N GLY A 832 -0.78 -13.34 -30.12
CA GLY A 832 -1.14 -14.72 -30.38
C GLY A 832 -2.54 -15.09 -29.85
N ARG A 833 -2.75 -16.39 -29.62
CA ARG A 833 -4.03 -17.00 -29.24
C ARG A 833 -3.97 -17.57 -27.82
N ALA A 834 -4.85 -17.09 -26.97
CA ALA A 834 -5.05 -17.62 -25.62
C ALA A 834 -6.54 -17.78 -25.32
N ALA A 835 -6.86 -18.65 -24.37
CA ALA A 835 -8.23 -18.79 -23.85
C ALA A 835 -8.22 -18.82 -22.33
N PHE A 836 -9.28 -18.30 -21.72
CA PHE A 836 -9.49 -18.27 -20.28
C PHE A 836 -10.85 -18.88 -19.96
N ARG A 837 -10.94 -19.57 -18.83
CA ARG A 837 -12.19 -20.07 -18.27
C ARG A 837 -12.16 -20.02 -16.75
N ASN A 838 -13.33 -20.19 -16.13
CA ASN A 838 -13.47 -20.12 -14.67
C ASN A 838 -12.83 -18.85 -14.07
N VAL A 839 -12.93 -17.72 -14.80
CA VAL A 839 -12.41 -16.43 -14.33
C VAL A 839 -13.30 -15.96 -13.20
N ARG A 840 -12.80 -16.03 -11.98
CA ARG A 840 -13.57 -15.80 -10.76
C ARG A 840 -12.79 -14.98 -9.75
N TYR A 841 -13.52 -14.23 -8.94
CA TYR A 841 -12.94 -13.38 -7.91
C TYR A 841 -13.67 -13.54 -6.58
N LEU A 842 -12.95 -13.28 -5.49
CA LEU A 842 -13.48 -13.22 -4.14
C LEU A 842 -13.15 -11.83 -3.61
N ALA A 843 -14.15 -10.99 -3.37
CA ALA A 843 -13.95 -9.66 -2.79
C ALA A 843 -14.45 -9.64 -1.35
N ARG A 844 -13.61 -9.15 -0.43
CA ARG A 844 -13.97 -8.98 0.98
C ARG A 844 -14.26 -7.53 1.31
N ALA A 845 -15.06 -7.32 2.36
CA ALA A 845 -15.25 -6.00 2.92
C ALA A 845 -13.94 -5.47 3.52
N VAL A 846 -13.81 -4.14 3.59
CA VAL A 846 -12.64 -3.50 4.21
C VAL A 846 -12.53 -3.94 5.67
N GLY A 847 -11.39 -4.53 6.06
CA GLY A 847 -11.14 -4.96 7.43
C GLY A 847 -11.82 -6.26 7.85
N ASP A 848 -12.28 -7.09 6.90
CA ASP A 848 -12.76 -8.46 7.18
C ASP A 848 -11.62 -9.32 7.76
N PRO A 849 -11.68 -9.74 9.05
CA PRO A 849 -10.61 -10.49 9.68
C PRO A 849 -10.52 -11.93 9.16
N ALA A 850 -11.54 -12.44 8.46
CA ALA A 850 -11.49 -13.79 7.90
C ALA A 850 -10.43 -13.90 6.80
N GLY A 851 -10.13 -12.84 6.05
CA GLY A 851 -9.08 -12.84 5.02
C GLY A 851 -7.71 -13.22 5.59
N PRO A 852 -7.16 -12.43 6.54
CA PRO A 852 -5.90 -12.74 7.21
C PRO A 852 -5.89 -14.09 7.96
N ILE A 853 -6.99 -14.45 8.64
CA ILE A 853 -7.09 -15.73 9.37
C ILE A 853 -7.06 -16.92 8.40
N GLU A 854 -7.86 -16.87 7.34
CA GLU A 854 -7.89 -17.92 6.32
C GLU A 854 -6.56 -18.03 5.58
N ARG A 855 -5.90 -16.90 5.31
CA ARG A 855 -4.55 -16.89 4.75
C ARG A 855 -3.58 -17.61 5.68
N SER A 856 -3.50 -17.21 6.96
CA SER A 856 -2.61 -17.84 7.95
C SER A 856 -2.82 -19.34 8.03
N ILE A 857 -4.07 -19.78 8.19
CA ILE A 857 -4.40 -21.20 8.33
C ILE A 857 -4.13 -21.98 7.03
N ARG A 858 -4.41 -21.39 5.86
CA ARG A 858 -4.08 -22.02 4.56
C ARG A 858 -2.59 -22.28 4.46
N LEU A 859 -1.77 -21.27 4.79
CA LEU A 859 -0.31 -21.37 4.77
C LEU A 859 0.21 -22.38 5.81
N GLU A 860 -0.36 -22.39 7.03
CA GLU A 860 -0.06 -23.39 8.08
C GLU A 860 -0.37 -24.83 7.63
N SER A 861 -1.46 -25.01 6.87
CA SER A 861 -1.97 -26.33 6.46
C SER A 861 -1.38 -26.86 5.15
N LEU A 862 -0.58 -26.05 4.45
CA LEU A 862 -0.09 -26.36 3.12
C LEU A 862 0.94 -27.51 3.19
N PRO A 863 0.73 -28.62 2.45
CA PRO A 863 1.74 -29.67 2.34
C PRO A 863 3.03 -29.09 1.77
N LYS A 864 4.20 -29.56 2.26
CA LYS A 864 5.50 -29.06 1.78
C LYS A 864 5.64 -29.20 0.25
N GLU A 865 5.09 -30.27 -0.32
CA GLU A 865 5.12 -30.57 -1.76
C GLU A 865 4.25 -29.62 -2.60
N GLN A 866 3.29 -28.93 -1.98
CA GLN A 866 2.41 -27.93 -2.62
C GLN A 866 2.89 -26.49 -2.41
N SER A 867 4.03 -26.33 -1.75
CA SER A 867 4.66 -25.05 -1.48
C SER A 867 6.01 -24.98 -2.17
N LEU A 868 6.08 -24.37 -3.36
CA LEU A 868 7.40 -23.96 -3.87
C LEU A 868 8.02 -22.86 -2.99
N ALA A 869 7.20 -22.18 -2.19
CA ALA A 869 7.68 -21.32 -1.12
C ALA A 869 8.42 -22.08 0.01
N ALA A 870 8.27 -23.40 0.14
CA ALA A 870 9.09 -24.20 1.06
C ALA A 870 10.52 -24.45 0.53
N ASP A 871 10.71 -24.33 -0.78
CA ASP A 871 12.01 -24.43 -1.48
C ASP A 871 12.67 -23.04 -1.67
N SER A 872 11.99 -21.99 -1.19
CA SER A 872 12.42 -20.59 -1.17
C SER A 872 13.03 -20.25 0.19
N TYR A 873 14.08 -19.43 0.19
CA TYR A 873 14.69 -18.91 1.41
C TYR A 873 14.27 -17.47 1.71
N LEU A 874 13.32 -16.89 0.96
CA LEU A 874 12.83 -15.52 1.17
C LEU A 874 12.38 -15.27 2.62
N GLU A 875 12.79 -14.12 3.15
CA GLU A 875 12.53 -13.64 4.51
C GLU A 875 13.07 -14.53 5.66
N VAL A 876 13.78 -15.62 5.35
CA VAL A 876 14.44 -16.48 6.32
C VAL A 876 15.95 -16.41 6.17
N VAL A 877 16.67 -16.80 7.24
CA VAL A 877 18.13 -16.94 7.19
C VAL A 877 18.45 -18.27 6.51
N PRO A 878 19.13 -18.28 5.35
CA PRO A 878 19.42 -19.52 4.65
C PRO A 878 20.54 -20.29 5.39
N PRO A 879 20.57 -21.63 5.34
CA PRO A 879 21.64 -22.42 5.93
C PRO A 879 22.97 -22.15 5.22
N PHE A 880 24.07 -21.93 5.96
CA PHE A 880 25.37 -21.71 5.34
C PHE A 880 25.81 -22.93 4.49
N PRO A 881 26.38 -22.73 3.26
CA PRO A 881 26.70 -23.82 2.35
C PRO A 881 27.70 -24.81 2.93
N ARG A 882 27.55 -26.09 2.58
CA ARG A 882 28.49 -27.15 2.93
C ARG A 882 29.47 -27.35 1.80
N VAL A 883 30.75 -27.32 2.11
CA VAL A 883 31.79 -27.34 1.07
C VAL A 883 32.88 -28.36 1.40
N THR A 884 33.40 -29.02 0.37
CA THR A 884 34.54 -29.93 0.51
C THR A 884 35.83 -29.15 0.73
N ARG A 885 35.99 -28.05 -0.02
CA ARG A 885 37.13 -27.13 0.10
C ARG A 885 36.78 -25.75 -0.44
N TRP A 886 37.54 -24.75 -0.01
CA TRP A 886 37.56 -23.43 -0.62
C TRP A 886 38.67 -23.35 -1.69
N ALA A 887 38.33 -22.88 -2.88
CA ALA A 887 39.27 -22.62 -3.97
C ALA A 887 39.79 -21.17 -3.95
N GLN A 888 38.97 -20.22 -3.49
CA GLN A 888 39.31 -18.82 -3.29
C GLN A 888 38.58 -18.26 -2.07
N GLY A 889 39.26 -17.46 -1.24
CA GLY A 889 38.67 -16.97 0.01
C GLY A 889 38.33 -18.11 1.00
N LYS A 890 38.03 -17.79 2.26
CA LYS A 890 37.49 -18.76 3.22
C LYS A 890 36.33 -18.10 3.92
N ARG A 891 35.23 -18.84 4.12
CA ARG A 891 34.06 -18.41 4.88
C ARG A 891 33.52 -19.56 5.72
N GLU A 892 33.01 -19.26 6.90
CA GLU A 892 32.43 -20.27 7.80
C GLU A 892 30.97 -19.98 8.15
N THR A 893 30.56 -18.71 8.20
CA THR A 893 29.18 -18.32 8.52
C THR A 893 28.74 -17.06 7.76
N TRP A 894 27.42 -16.76 7.82
CA TRP A 894 26.87 -15.52 7.24
C TRP A 894 27.26 -14.29 8.07
N GLU A 895 27.38 -14.43 9.38
CA GLU A 895 27.70 -13.37 10.35
C GLU A 895 29.14 -12.85 10.23
N GLU A 896 30.04 -13.65 9.67
CA GLU A 896 31.49 -13.39 9.67
C GLU A 896 31.88 -12.01 9.11
N LYS A 897 31.13 -11.50 8.12
CA LYS A 897 31.38 -10.18 7.50
C LYS A 897 30.64 -9.02 8.17
N GLY A 898 29.84 -9.29 9.19
CA GLY A 898 29.04 -8.29 9.90
C GLY A 898 27.84 -7.79 9.08
N LEU A 899 27.52 -6.50 9.25
CA LEU A 899 26.33 -5.86 8.67
C LEU A 899 26.55 -5.45 7.20
N VAL A 900 26.75 -6.44 6.33
CA VAL A 900 26.93 -6.22 4.88
C VAL A 900 25.97 -7.08 4.06
N PRO A 901 25.47 -6.57 2.91
CA PRO A 901 24.67 -7.40 2.01
C PRO A 901 25.55 -8.46 1.36
N GLN A 902 24.99 -9.65 1.14
CA GLN A 902 25.73 -10.80 0.59
C GLN A 902 24.99 -11.39 -0.61
N LEU A 903 25.72 -11.69 -1.68
CA LEU A 903 25.20 -12.42 -2.84
C LEU A 903 25.76 -13.84 -2.84
N PHE A 904 24.87 -14.81 -2.69
CA PHE A 904 25.20 -16.22 -2.75
C PHE A 904 24.86 -16.79 -4.14
N VAL A 905 25.83 -17.47 -4.77
CA VAL A 905 25.76 -17.88 -6.17
C VAL A 905 26.04 -19.38 -6.30
N LEU A 906 25.13 -20.12 -6.92
CA LEU A 906 25.30 -21.52 -7.29
C LEU A 906 25.45 -21.63 -8.80
N TRP A 907 26.53 -22.27 -9.25
CA TRP A 907 26.91 -22.32 -10.66
C TRP A 907 27.67 -23.61 -11.00
N ASN A 908 27.90 -23.91 -12.27
CA ASN A 908 28.86 -24.94 -12.68
C ASN A 908 29.57 -24.52 -13.98
N VAL A 909 30.64 -25.23 -14.33
CA VAL A 909 31.46 -24.88 -15.50
C VAL A 909 30.63 -24.92 -16.80
N GLU A 910 29.85 -25.97 -17.04
CA GLU A 910 29.01 -26.07 -18.25
C GLU A 910 28.02 -24.91 -18.39
N GLN A 911 27.38 -24.50 -17.29
CA GLN A 911 26.46 -23.40 -17.28
C GLN A 911 27.19 -22.08 -17.54
N ASN A 912 28.34 -21.83 -16.89
CA ASN A 912 29.08 -20.59 -17.07
C ASN A 912 29.67 -20.50 -18.50
N ASP A 913 29.98 -21.61 -19.15
CA ASP A 913 30.40 -21.61 -20.56
C ASP A 913 29.26 -21.22 -21.52
N LEU A 914 28.01 -21.55 -21.15
CA LEU A 914 26.82 -21.19 -21.93
C LEU A 914 26.29 -19.78 -21.62
N ILE A 915 26.40 -19.36 -20.37
CA ILE A 915 25.94 -18.08 -19.82
C ILE A 915 27.05 -17.55 -18.87
N PRO A 916 28.08 -16.87 -19.41
CA PRO A 916 29.23 -16.39 -18.63
C PRO A 916 28.91 -15.30 -17.61
N ILE A 917 28.60 -15.71 -16.37
CA ILE A 917 28.27 -14.80 -15.26
C ILE A 917 29.51 -14.25 -14.53
N ASP A 918 30.69 -14.84 -14.71
CA ASP A 918 31.91 -14.48 -13.99
C ASP A 918 32.38 -13.04 -14.26
N GLY A 919 32.27 -12.57 -15.51
CA GLY A 919 32.56 -11.19 -15.90
C GLY A 919 31.62 -10.20 -15.22
N TRP A 920 30.32 -10.48 -15.29
CA TRP A 920 29.27 -9.67 -14.70
C TRP A 920 29.37 -9.60 -13.17
N LEU A 921 29.62 -10.72 -12.49
CA LEU A 921 29.78 -10.72 -11.02
C LEU A 921 30.96 -9.83 -10.57
N ARG A 922 32.06 -9.79 -11.33
CA ARG A 922 33.20 -8.90 -11.03
C ARG A 922 32.82 -7.43 -11.16
N GLU A 923 32.10 -7.07 -12.21
CA GLU A 923 31.60 -5.71 -12.41
C GLU A 923 30.63 -5.31 -11.30
N LEU A 924 29.68 -6.18 -10.98
CA LEU A 924 28.73 -6.01 -9.87
C LEU A 924 29.44 -5.78 -8.54
N HIS A 925 30.40 -6.65 -8.18
CA HIS A 925 31.15 -6.52 -6.93
C HIS A 925 31.94 -5.19 -6.87
N SER A 926 32.56 -4.80 -7.98
CA SER A 926 33.29 -3.53 -8.09
C SER A 926 32.35 -2.33 -7.88
N GLN A 927 31.22 -2.32 -8.59
CA GLN A 927 30.21 -1.27 -8.51
C GLN A 927 29.66 -1.09 -7.09
N TYR A 928 29.42 -2.20 -6.37
CA TYR A 928 28.77 -2.19 -5.07
C TYR A 928 29.73 -2.31 -3.86
N THR A 929 31.04 -2.26 -4.10
CA THR A 929 32.07 -2.21 -3.03
C THR A 929 31.85 -1.08 -2.01
N PRO A 930 31.43 0.15 -2.38
CA PRO A 930 31.14 1.21 -1.41
C PRO A 930 30.03 0.86 -0.41
N TYR A 931 29.10 0.00 -0.82
CA TYR A 931 27.97 -0.47 0.00
C TYR A 931 28.30 -1.75 0.78
N GLY A 932 29.47 -2.35 0.53
CA GLY A 932 29.96 -3.52 1.25
C GLY A 932 29.49 -4.87 0.70
N LEU A 933 28.98 -4.93 -0.54
CA LEU A 933 28.52 -6.20 -1.13
C LEU A 933 29.61 -7.26 -1.11
N GLU A 934 29.33 -8.41 -0.49
CA GLU A 934 30.21 -9.58 -0.46
C GLU A 934 29.61 -10.71 -1.30
N ILE A 935 30.45 -11.46 -2.03
CA ILE A 935 29.98 -12.54 -2.91
C ILE A 935 30.55 -13.89 -2.44
N VAL A 936 29.69 -14.90 -2.35
CA VAL A 936 30.05 -16.29 -2.03
C VAL A 936 29.50 -17.20 -3.13
N SER A 937 30.38 -17.92 -3.82
CA SER A 937 30.04 -18.74 -4.98
C SER A 937 30.39 -20.21 -4.75
N ILE A 938 29.46 -21.12 -4.98
CA ILE A 938 29.66 -22.57 -4.82
C ILE A 938 29.46 -23.25 -6.17
N THR A 939 30.47 -24.02 -6.58
CA THR A 939 30.42 -24.83 -7.81
C THR A 939 30.13 -26.30 -7.48
N SER A 940 29.62 -27.03 -8.48
CA SER A 940 29.38 -28.47 -8.35
C SER A 940 30.63 -29.25 -7.95
N TYR A 941 30.47 -30.31 -7.14
CA TYR A 941 31.58 -31.22 -6.80
C TYR A 941 32.21 -31.91 -8.02
N LEU A 942 31.47 -31.98 -9.15
CA LEU A 942 31.96 -32.52 -10.42
C LEU A 942 33.08 -31.67 -11.04
N ASP A 943 33.12 -30.38 -10.70
CA ASP A 943 34.09 -29.41 -11.23
C ASP A 943 35.43 -29.39 -10.49
N ASP A 944 35.51 -30.05 -9.32
CA ASP A 944 36.63 -29.92 -8.38
C ASP A 944 38.01 -30.04 -9.06
N LYS A 945 38.17 -31.07 -9.90
CA LYS A 945 39.44 -31.37 -10.57
C LYS A 945 39.88 -30.31 -11.59
N ARG A 946 38.93 -29.58 -12.19
CA ARG A 946 39.21 -28.56 -13.23
C ARG A 946 39.07 -27.13 -12.72
N LEU A 947 38.49 -26.93 -11.54
CA LEU A 947 38.15 -25.60 -11.01
C LEU A 947 39.35 -24.65 -10.92
N ASP A 948 40.47 -25.09 -10.34
CA ASP A 948 41.62 -24.21 -10.11
C ASP A 948 42.28 -23.74 -11.43
N ALA A 949 42.15 -24.54 -12.50
CA ALA A 949 42.57 -24.14 -13.84
C ALA A 949 41.53 -23.18 -14.47
N TYR A 950 40.25 -23.51 -14.35
CA TYR A 950 39.14 -22.70 -14.89
C TYR A 950 39.12 -21.28 -14.31
N LEU A 951 39.31 -21.12 -12.98
CA LEU A 951 39.32 -19.81 -12.31
C LEU A 951 40.46 -18.88 -12.74
N LYS A 952 41.51 -19.38 -13.40
CA LYS A 952 42.58 -18.54 -13.95
C LYS A 952 42.10 -17.73 -15.15
N GLU A 953 41.22 -18.33 -15.96
CA GLU A 953 40.65 -17.75 -17.17
C GLU A 953 39.30 -17.08 -16.88
N HIS A 954 38.50 -17.65 -15.98
CA HIS A 954 37.18 -17.19 -15.56
C HIS A 954 37.17 -16.80 -14.08
N ARG A 955 37.66 -15.59 -13.76
CA ARG A 955 37.81 -15.16 -12.36
C ARG A 955 36.47 -14.78 -11.74
N PHE A 956 36.15 -15.37 -10.60
CA PHE A 956 35.03 -14.97 -9.74
C PHE A 956 35.49 -14.03 -8.61
N PRO A 957 34.69 -13.03 -8.20
CA PRO A 957 34.96 -12.21 -7.03
C PRO A 957 34.65 -12.96 -5.72
N GLY A 958 35.14 -12.44 -4.59
CA GLY A 958 34.78 -12.94 -3.27
C GLY A 958 35.30 -14.35 -2.97
N ALA A 959 34.48 -15.17 -2.33
CA ALA A 959 34.85 -16.53 -1.94
C ALA A 959 34.25 -17.57 -2.90
N VAL A 960 35.04 -18.56 -3.32
CA VAL A 960 34.65 -19.65 -4.22
C VAL A 960 34.96 -20.99 -3.57
N ALA A 961 33.98 -21.90 -3.54
CA ALA A 961 34.15 -23.23 -2.98
C ALA A 961 33.50 -24.33 -3.83
N VAL A 962 33.90 -25.56 -3.52
CA VAL A 962 33.40 -26.79 -4.15
C VAL A 962 32.38 -27.44 -3.22
N ASP A 963 31.21 -27.78 -3.76
CA ASP A 963 30.17 -28.48 -3.00
C ASP A 963 30.65 -29.84 -2.44
N VAL A 964 29.94 -30.35 -1.44
CA VAL A 964 30.15 -31.70 -0.91
C VAL A 964 29.47 -32.72 -1.80
N LYS A 965 30.22 -33.75 -2.19
CA LYS A 965 29.67 -34.90 -2.91
C LYS A 965 28.69 -35.66 -2.02
N ASN A 966 27.50 -35.92 -2.52
CA ASN A 966 26.48 -36.79 -1.91
C ASN A 966 26.17 -37.98 -2.84
N GLU A 967 25.09 -38.70 -2.55
CA GLU A 967 24.62 -39.85 -3.35
C GLU A 967 23.94 -39.44 -4.67
N THR A 968 23.63 -38.16 -4.85
CA THR A 968 22.99 -37.63 -6.07
C THR A 968 23.99 -36.93 -6.98
N VAL A 969 23.51 -36.49 -8.15
CA VAL A 969 24.36 -35.91 -9.20
C VAL A 969 24.76 -34.47 -8.89
N TRP A 970 24.08 -33.79 -7.94
CA TRP A 970 24.20 -32.34 -7.75
C TRP A 970 25.18 -31.93 -6.64
N GLY A 971 25.20 -32.65 -5.51
CA GLY A 971 25.94 -32.27 -4.29
C GLY A 971 25.02 -31.80 -3.14
N GLU A 972 25.52 -31.82 -1.90
CA GLU A 972 24.71 -31.51 -0.70
C GLU A 972 24.14 -30.08 -0.71
N THR A 973 24.96 -29.07 -1.05
CA THR A 973 24.49 -27.68 -1.11
C THR A 973 23.53 -27.48 -2.27
N PHE A 974 23.79 -28.09 -3.42
CA PHE A 974 22.91 -27.92 -4.58
C PHE A 974 21.52 -28.52 -4.34
N GLU A 975 21.42 -29.61 -3.59
CA GLU A 975 20.13 -30.14 -3.12
C GLU A 975 19.46 -29.26 -2.06
N LEU A 976 20.24 -28.81 -1.08
CA LEU A 976 19.77 -27.91 -0.03
C LEU A 976 19.18 -26.62 -0.60
N TYR A 977 19.74 -26.18 -1.72
CA TYR A 977 19.31 -25.03 -2.51
C TYR A 977 18.64 -25.43 -3.83
N LYS A 978 17.94 -26.56 -3.86
CA LYS A 978 16.84 -26.89 -4.81
C LYS A 978 17.12 -26.51 -6.27
N ILE A 979 18.31 -26.85 -6.76
CA ILE A 979 18.74 -26.50 -8.12
C ILE A 979 17.87 -27.18 -9.19
N ASP A 980 17.23 -28.31 -8.88
CA ASP A 980 16.24 -28.96 -9.74
C ASP A 980 15.01 -28.09 -10.03
N THR A 981 14.67 -27.19 -9.10
CA THR A 981 13.51 -26.30 -9.17
C THR A 981 13.89 -24.93 -9.72
N TYR A 982 15.04 -24.40 -9.32
CA TYR A 982 15.47 -23.04 -9.64
C TYR A 982 16.46 -22.94 -10.82
N ASN A 983 16.97 -24.07 -11.31
CA ASN A 983 18.01 -24.17 -12.34
C ASN A 983 19.32 -23.45 -11.97
N LEU A 984 20.32 -23.55 -12.85
CA LEU A 984 21.58 -22.81 -12.74
C LEU A 984 21.63 -21.72 -13.83
N PRO A 985 22.20 -20.55 -13.54
CA PRO A 985 22.75 -20.15 -12.23
C PRO A 985 21.65 -19.71 -11.25
N ARG A 986 21.76 -20.13 -9.98
CA ARG A 986 20.85 -19.67 -8.91
C ARG A 986 21.55 -18.62 -8.06
N LEU A 987 20.91 -17.48 -7.88
CA LEU A 987 21.41 -16.36 -7.08
C LEU A 987 20.48 -16.12 -5.89
N ILE A 988 21.06 -15.74 -4.76
CA ILE A 988 20.36 -15.46 -3.51
C ILE A 988 20.97 -14.20 -2.89
N LEU A 989 20.19 -13.13 -2.82
CA LEU A 989 20.57 -11.86 -2.19
C LEU A 989 20.13 -11.87 -0.72
N VAL A 990 21.11 -11.75 0.16
CA VAL A 990 20.98 -11.76 1.62
C VAL A 990 21.17 -10.34 2.15
N ASP A 991 20.22 -9.87 2.96
CA ASP A 991 20.24 -8.57 3.64
C ASP A 991 21.26 -8.56 4.80
N ILE A 992 21.54 -7.39 5.35
CA ILE A 992 22.40 -7.18 6.52
C ILE A 992 21.85 -7.80 7.81
N ASP A 993 20.55 -8.14 7.85
CA ASP A 993 19.92 -8.94 8.91
C ASP A 993 19.95 -10.46 8.63
N GLN A 994 20.69 -10.86 7.60
CA GLN A 994 20.93 -12.23 7.14
C GLN A 994 19.73 -12.94 6.52
N ARG A 995 18.59 -12.28 6.39
CA ARG A 995 17.43 -12.85 5.71
C ARG A 995 17.56 -12.65 4.21
N VAL A 996 17.08 -13.61 3.43
CA VAL A 996 17.04 -13.45 1.97
C VAL A 996 15.98 -12.42 1.60
N VAL A 997 16.36 -11.46 0.77
CA VAL A 997 15.45 -10.44 0.22
C VAL A 997 15.10 -10.69 -1.25
N TRP A 998 15.93 -11.47 -1.95
CA TRP A 998 15.65 -11.89 -3.32
C TRP A 998 16.37 -13.20 -3.65
N GLU A 999 15.77 -14.00 -4.51
CA GLU A 999 16.40 -15.19 -5.10
C GLU A 999 15.83 -15.47 -6.49
N GLY A 1000 16.65 -16.05 -7.37
CA GLY A 1000 16.25 -16.41 -8.72
C GLY A 1000 17.42 -16.58 -9.69
N ASP A 1001 17.07 -16.73 -10.96
CA ASP A 1001 18.01 -16.68 -12.09
C ASP A 1001 18.28 -15.20 -12.47
N PRO A 1002 19.51 -14.83 -12.92
CA PRO A 1002 19.85 -13.46 -13.29
C PRO A 1002 19.14 -12.94 -14.55
N GLY A 1003 18.44 -13.80 -15.31
CA GLY A 1003 17.65 -13.45 -16.50
C GLY A 1003 18.41 -13.47 -17.82
N PHE A 1004 19.65 -13.96 -17.83
CA PHE A 1004 20.51 -13.90 -19.02
C PHE A 1004 20.21 -15.03 -20.02
N LYS A 1005 20.24 -14.70 -21.30
CA LYS A 1005 20.10 -15.67 -22.40
C LYS A 1005 21.44 -16.34 -22.72
N LYS A 1006 21.41 -17.50 -23.41
CA LYS A 1006 22.62 -18.18 -23.92
C LYS A 1006 23.51 -17.20 -24.71
N GLY A 1007 24.79 -17.15 -24.38
CA GLY A 1007 25.78 -16.23 -24.98
C GLY A 1007 25.80 -14.82 -24.38
N GLY A 1008 25.02 -14.55 -23.33
CA GLY A 1008 25.08 -13.31 -22.53
C GLY A 1008 25.85 -13.50 -21.21
N PRO A 1009 26.02 -12.45 -20.39
CA PRO A 1009 25.48 -11.11 -20.57
C PRO A 1009 26.28 -10.29 -21.59
N ARG A 1010 25.57 -9.47 -22.36
CA ARG A 1010 26.16 -8.42 -23.21
C ARG A 1010 26.51 -7.21 -22.35
N ALA A 1011 27.45 -6.39 -22.80
CA ALA A 1011 27.80 -5.16 -22.11
C ALA A 1011 26.55 -4.27 -21.92
N GLY A 1012 26.24 -3.93 -20.66
CA GLY A 1012 25.06 -3.15 -20.29
C GLY A 1012 23.72 -3.92 -20.29
N GLU A 1013 23.73 -5.25 -20.43
CA GLU A 1013 22.53 -6.08 -20.25
C GLU A 1013 22.17 -6.14 -18.75
N GLY A 1014 20.95 -5.72 -18.42
CA GLY A 1014 20.45 -5.72 -17.04
C GLY A 1014 20.05 -7.11 -16.54
N SER A 1015 20.12 -7.29 -15.23
CA SER A 1015 19.74 -8.53 -14.53
C SER A 1015 18.47 -8.35 -13.69
N TYR A 1016 17.74 -9.44 -13.48
CA TYR A 1016 16.64 -9.47 -12.51
C TYR A 1016 17.09 -9.19 -11.06
N LEU A 1017 18.39 -9.28 -10.75
CA LEU A 1017 18.96 -8.93 -9.45
C LEU A 1017 19.05 -7.40 -9.22
N ASP A 1018 19.14 -6.60 -10.28
CA ASP A 1018 19.54 -5.19 -10.18
C ASP A 1018 18.57 -4.38 -9.32
N ALA A 1019 17.27 -4.46 -9.61
CA ALA A 1019 16.23 -3.75 -8.86
C ALA A 1019 16.13 -4.20 -7.38
N PRO A 1020 16.09 -5.50 -7.05
CA PRO A 1020 16.13 -5.95 -5.66
C PRO A 1020 17.36 -5.47 -4.88
N LEU A 1021 18.53 -5.44 -5.52
CA LEU A 1021 19.75 -4.95 -4.89
C LEU A 1021 19.64 -3.45 -4.62
N GLU A 1022 19.24 -2.64 -5.61
CA GLU A 1022 19.03 -1.20 -5.44
C GLU A 1022 18.00 -0.89 -4.34
N ASP A 1023 16.88 -1.61 -4.32
CA ASP A 1023 15.82 -1.45 -3.33
C ASP A 1023 16.35 -1.80 -1.92
N LEU A 1024 17.17 -2.83 -1.77
CA LEU A 1024 17.84 -3.18 -0.51
C LEU A 1024 18.77 -2.04 -0.04
N LEU A 1025 19.63 -1.53 -0.93
CA LEU A 1025 20.58 -0.47 -0.60
C LEU A 1025 19.85 0.80 -0.12
N ALA A 1026 18.77 1.18 -0.80
CA ALA A 1026 17.96 2.34 -0.48
C ALA A 1026 17.18 2.13 0.83
N LYS A 1027 16.49 0.99 0.97
CA LYS A 1027 15.71 0.64 2.16
C LYS A 1027 16.54 0.68 3.44
N ARG A 1028 17.76 0.14 3.38
CA ARG A 1028 18.67 0.03 4.54
C ARG A 1028 19.63 1.21 4.68
N ARG A 1029 19.62 2.17 3.74
CA ARG A 1029 20.55 3.31 3.70
C ARG A 1029 22.01 2.87 3.92
N LEU A 1030 22.42 1.81 3.21
CA LEU A 1030 23.65 1.06 3.56
C LEU A 1030 24.92 1.92 3.50
N LYS A 1031 24.95 2.92 2.62
CA LYS A 1031 26.07 3.84 2.53
C LYS A 1031 26.20 4.69 3.79
N GLU A 1032 25.09 5.27 4.26
CA GLU A 1032 25.07 6.06 5.48
C GLU A 1032 25.28 5.20 6.72
N LEU A 1033 24.63 4.03 6.78
CA LEU A 1033 24.81 3.09 7.89
C LEU A 1033 26.27 2.68 8.04
N ARG A 1034 26.96 2.34 6.95
CA ARG A 1034 28.37 1.93 6.99
C ARG A 1034 29.29 3.08 7.40
N ALA A 1035 29.07 4.27 6.86
CA ALA A 1035 29.81 5.46 7.26
C ALA A 1035 29.60 5.77 8.75
N TRP A 1036 28.36 5.66 9.22
CA TRP A 1036 27.99 5.87 10.61
C TRP A 1036 28.58 4.80 11.54
N LEU A 1037 28.53 3.52 11.20
CA LEU A 1037 29.12 2.43 12.00
C LEU A 1037 30.62 2.65 12.20
N LEU A 1038 31.34 3.00 11.13
CA LEU A 1038 32.76 3.31 11.21
C LEU A 1038 33.02 4.53 12.11
N ALA A 1039 32.24 5.62 11.95
CA ALA A 1039 32.36 6.81 12.78
C ALA A 1039 32.01 6.53 14.26
N TRP A 1040 30.99 5.71 14.50
CA TRP A 1040 30.56 5.29 15.83
C TRP A 1040 31.63 4.45 16.51
N GLU A 1041 32.18 3.43 15.86
CA GLU A 1041 33.21 2.58 16.45
C GLU A 1041 34.53 3.32 16.69
N THR A 1042 34.95 4.17 15.75
CA THR A 1042 36.24 4.87 15.83
C THR A 1042 36.20 6.09 16.76
N THR A 1043 35.08 6.81 16.81
CA THR A 1043 34.99 8.12 17.46
C THR A 1043 33.81 8.23 18.42
N GLY A 1044 32.60 7.92 17.97
CA GLY A 1044 31.37 8.16 18.74
C GLY A 1044 31.26 7.37 20.05
N LEU A 1045 31.44 6.05 19.99
CA LEU A 1045 31.39 5.15 21.14
C LEU A 1045 32.56 5.38 22.11
N PRO A 1046 33.83 5.52 21.64
CA PRO A 1046 34.93 5.94 22.52
C PRO A 1046 34.67 7.29 23.21
N ALA A 1047 34.11 8.28 22.51
CA ALA A 1047 33.77 9.58 23.09
C ALA A 1047 32.66 9.45 24.14
N LEU A 1048 31.59 8.70 23.84
CA LEU A 1048 30.47 8.46 24.76
C LEU A 1048 30.95 7.81 26.06
N ARG A 1049 31.76 6.74 25.97
CA ARG A 1049 32.32 6.02 27.13
C ARG A 1049 33.29 6.87 27.95
N ASN A 1050 33.92 7.87 27.33
CA ASN A 1050 34.78 8.84 28.01
C ASN A 1050 34.01 10.03 28.58
N GLY A 1051 32.70 10.12 28.36
CA GLY A 1051 31.88 11.26 28.78
C GLY A 1051 32.14 12.53 27.97
N ASP A 1052 32.71 12.42 26.77
CA ASP A 1052 32.80 13.53 25.82
C ASP A 1052 31.55 13.56 24.95
N LEU A 1053 30.46 14.09 25.52
CA LEU A 1053 29.19 14.20 24.80
C LEU A 1053 29.31 15.10 23.56
N ALA A 1054 30.19 16.11 23.56
CA ALA A 1054 30.35 17.01 22.42
C ALA A 1054 30.80 16.26 21.16
N SER A 1055 31.77 15.36 21.31
CA SER A 1055 32.26 14.52 20.20
C SER A 1055 31.32 13.35 19.88
N ALA A 1056 30.58 12.82 20.86
CA ALA A 1056 29.62 11.72 20.64
C ALA A 1056 28.29 12.17 20.01
N LEU A 1057 27.86 13.40 20.29
CA LEU A 1057 26.53 13.90 19.95
C LEU A 1057 26.20 13.88 18.45
N PRO A 1058 27.11 14.23 17.52
CA PRO A 1058 26.83 14.11 16.08
C PRO A 1058 26.38 12.70 15.70
N SER A 1059 27.12 11.68 16.13
CA SER A 1059 26.78 10.28 15.86
C SER A 1059 25.50 9.84 16.57
N LEU A 1060 25.25 10.28 17.81
CA LEU A 1060 23.99 9.99 18.52
C LEU A 1060 22.76 10.58 17.80
N ARG A 1061 22.86 11.80 17.25
CA ARG A 1061 21.78 12.44 16.49
C ARG A 1061 21.55 11.73 15.17
N GLU A 1062 22.62 11.42 14.45
CA GLU A 1062 22.53 10.70 13.17
C GLU A 1062 21.90 9.31 13.34
N ALA A 1063 22.19 8.62 14.45
CA ALA A 1063 21.62 7.32 14.79
C ALA A 1063 20.08 7.32 14.81
N ARG A 1064 19.42 8.44 15.16
CA ARG A 1064 17.94 8.54 15.14
C ARG A 1064 17.34 8.41 13.74
N THR A 1065 18.14 8.63 12.70
CA THR A 1065 17.70 8.54 11.30
C THR A 1065 17.92 7.14 10.71
N LEU A 1066 18.52 6.22 11.49
CA LEU A 1066 18.87 4.86 11.08
C LEU A 1066 17.95 3.83 11.75
N GLU A 1067 17.82 2.66 11.13
CA GLU A 1067 16.87 1.64 11.56
C GLU A 1067 17.32 0.93 12.84
N ARG A 1068 16.54 1.10 13.91
CA ARG A 1068 16.84 0.57 15.25
C ARG A 1068 16.98 -0.95 15.30
N LYS A 1069 16.12 -1.68 14.60
CA LYS A 1069 15.94 -3.13 14.77
C LYS A 1069 17.12 -3.97 14.25
N ILE A 1070 17.94 -3.41 13.37
CA ILE A 1070 18.93 -4.20 12.61
C ILE A 1070 20.31 -4.17 13.24
N ALA A 1071 20.77 -2.99 13.64
CA ALA A 1071 22.14 -2.77 14.08
C ALA A 1071 22.15 -2.50 15.59
N ALA A 1072 22.63 -3.47 16.37
CA ALA A 1072 22.78 -3.31 17.82
C ALA A 1072 23.55 -2.02 18.22
N PRO A 1073 24.60 -1.59 17.47
CA PRO A 1073 25.24 -0.30 17.74
C PRO A 1073 24.30 0.91 17.57
N VAL A 1074 23.41 0.90 16.57
CA VAL A 1074 22.41 1.98 16.35
C VAL A 1074 21.42 2.00 17.51
N ALA A 1075 20.89 0.85 17.91
CA ALA A 1075 19.99 0.76 19.05
C ALA A 1075 20.64 1.29 20.33
N SER A 1076 21.89 0.89 20.60
CA SER A 1076 22.67 1.36 21.74
C SER A 1076 22.87 2.88 21.71
N ALA A 1077 23.20 3.46 20.56
CA ALA A 1077 23.34 4.91 20.41
C ALA A 1077 22.00 5.65 20.64
N GLN A 1078 20.91 5.14 20.07
CA GLN A 1078 19.57 5.72 20.27
C GLN A 1078 19.14 5.65 21.74
N ASP A 1079 19.42 4.52 22.43
CA ASP A 1079 19.12 4.34 23.85
C ASP A 1079 19.93 5.27 24.73
N ALA A 1080 21.23 5.41 24.48
CA ALA A 1080 22.07 6.34 25.21
C ALA A 1080 21.53 7.78 25.11
N LEU A 1081 21.12 8.20 23.91
CA LEU A 1081 20.51 9.52 23.70
C LEU A 1081 19.15 9.64 24.40
N GLN A 1082 18.28 8.63 24.28
CA GLN A 1082 16.95 8.66 24.90
C GLN A 1082 17.02 8.71 26.42
N VAL A 1083 17.84 7.86 27.04
CA VAL A 1083 18.04 7.84 28.50
C VAL A 1083 18.54 9.20 29.00
N LEU A 1084 19.45 9.84 28.26
CA LEU A 1084 19.92 11.19 28.60
C LEU A 1084 18.80 12.23 28.51
N GLU A 1085 18.00 12.20 27.44
CA GLU A 1085 16.86 13.11 27.27
C GLU A 1085 15.78 12.92 28.35
N ASP A 1086 15.47 11.67 28.71
CA ASP A 1086 14.51 11.34 29.76
C ASP A 1086 15.00 11.82 31.13
N ALA A 1087 16.29 11.65 31.41
CA ALA A 1087 16.91 12.13 32.64
C ALA A 1087 16.87 13.67 32.74
N ILE A 1088 16.98 14.37 31.59
CA ILE A 1088 16.83 15.83 31.52
C ILE A 1088 15.36 16.25 31.71
N ALA A 1089 14.41 15.51 31.14
CA ALA A 1089 12.98 15.79 31.26
C ALA A 1089 12.42 15.53 32.67
N ALA A 1090 13.07 14.66 33.45
CA ALA A 1090 12.69 14.32 34.83
C ALA A 1090 13.80 14.68 35.85
N PRO A 1091 14.11 15.98 36.04
CA PRO A 1091 15.28 16.43 36.79
C PRO A 1091 15.29 16.02 38.27
N SER A 1092 14.12 15.86 38.90
CA SER A 1092 14.02 15.52 40.32
C SER A 1092 14.64 14.15 40.65
N GLY A 1093 14.36 13.13 39.84
CA GLY A 1093 14.93 11.79 40.03
C GLY A 1093 16.43 11.75 39.74
N LEU A 1094 16.87 12.52 38.74
CA LEU A 1094 18.30 12.69 38.43
C LEU A 1094 19.06 13.33 39.60
N ILE A 1095 18.50 14.39 40.19
CA ILE A 1095 19.11 15.12 41.30
C ILE A 1095 19.27 14.23 42.54
N GLU A 1096 18.21 13.50 42.90
CA GLU A 1096 18.22 12.59 44.06
C GLU A 1096 19.28 11.49 43.91
N ARG A 1097 19.37 10.92 42.70
CA ARG A 1097 20.33 9.85 42.41
C ARG A 1097 21.78 10.34 42.46
N LEU A 1098 22.07 11.53 41.91
CA LEU A 1098 23.41 12.14 42.03
C LEU A 1098 23.83 12.34 43.48
N GLN A 1099 22.90 12.72 44.37
CA GLN A 1099 23.19 12.86 45.80
C GLN A 1099 23.47 11.50 46.47
N SER A 1100 22.71 10.47 46.11
CA SER A 1100 22.89 9.13 46.69
C SER A 1100 24.18 8.43 46.24
N GLU A 1101 24.63 8.69 45.01
CA GLU A 1101 25.81 8.06 44.41
C GLU A 1101 27.09 8.92 44.56
N GLY A 1102 27.01 10.08 45.22
CA GLY A 1102 28.16 10.98 45.44
C GLY A 1102 28.62 11.72 44.17
N GLY A 1103 27.73 11.90 43.20
CA GLY A 1103 27.98 12.55 41.90
C GLY A 1103 27.73 14.05 41.89
N GLU A 1104 27.69 14.75 43.04
CA GLU A 1104 27.27 16.16 43.10
C GLU A 1104 28.19 17.09 42.31
N ALA A 1105 29.47 16.75 42.20
CA ALA A 1105 30.47 17.47 41.40
C ALA A 1105 30.28 17.32 39.87
N CYS A 1106 29.38 16.43 39.43
CA CYS A 1106 29.04 16.23 38.02
C CYS A 1106 27.89 17.13 37.54
N ALA A 1107 27.20 17.82 38.46
CA ALA A 1107 26.02 18.61 38.13
C ALA A 1107 26.29 19.76 37.14
N GLY A 1108 27.48 20.37 37.20
CA GLY A 1108 27.91 21.37 36.21
C GLY A 1108 28.03 20.79 34.78
N THR A 1109 28.53 19.56 34.65
CA THR A 1109 28.66 18.86 33.37
C THR A 1109 27.29 18.48 32.79
N LEU A 1110 26.33 18.06 33.63
CA LEU A 1110 24.96 17.78 33.18
C LEU A 1110 24.24 19.02 32.65
N ILE A 1111 24.44 20.19 33.27
CA ILE A 1111 23.91 21.46 32.74
C ILE A 1111 24.49 21.72 31.33
N ALA A 1112 25.81 21.57 31.17
CA ALA A 1112 26.46 21.75 29.88
C ALA A 1112 25.98 20.72 28.82
N TRP A 1113 25.75 19.47 29.21
CA TRP A 1113 25.19 18.44 28.31
C TRP A 1113 23.76 18.77 27.87
N ALA A 1114 22.92 19.26 28.79
CA ALA A 1114 21.56 19.69 28.49
C ALA A 1114 21.51 20.88 27.52
N GLU A 1115 22.42 21.84 27.69
CA GLU A 1115 22.61 22.97 26.76
C GLU A 1115 23.07 22.50 25.38
N LEU A 1116 24.06 21.60 25.32
CA LEU A 1116 24.59 21.02 24.08
C LEU A 1116 23.50 20.26 23.28
N LEU A 1117 22.59 19.58 23.99
CA LEU A 1117 21.44 18.91 23.40
C LEU A 1117 20.37 19.86 22.87
N GLY A 1118 20.38 21.13 23.30
CA GLY A 1118 19.32 22.09 23.03
C GLY A 1118 18.07 21.90 23.90
N LYS A 1119 18.20 21.19 25.03
CA LYS A 1119 17.14 20.92 26.01
C LYS A 1119 17.59 21.39 27.40
N PRO A 1120 17.73 22.70 27.64
CA PRO A 1120 18.19 23.19 28.94
C PRO A 1120 17.17 22.83 30.04
N PHE A 1121 17.68 22.52 31.24
CA PHE A 1121 16.85 22.36 32.42
C PHE A 1121 16.04 23.63 32.71
N ASP A 1122 14.87 23.47 33.33
CA ASP A 1122 14.11 24.63 33.81
C ASP A 1122 14.89 25.43 34.87
N LYS A 1123 14.40 26.63 35.22
CA LYS A 1123 15.09 27.51 36.17
C LYS A 1123 15.25 26.89 37.55
N GLN A 1124 14.29 26.10 38.01
CA GLN A 1124 14.29 25.49 39.35
C GLN A 1124 15.29 24.31 39.41
N ALA A 1125 15.25 23.43 38.42
CA ALA A 1125 16.18 22.32 38.26
C ALA A 1125 17.62 22.83 38.08
N THR A 1126 17.83 23.86 37.26
CA THR A 1126 19.14 24.50 37.07
C THR A 1126 19.70 25.07 38.39
N ALA A 1127 18.85 25.74 39.19
CA ALA A 1127 19.26 26.26 40.49
C ALA A 1127 19.63 25.14 41.47
N ALA A 1128 18.88 24.03 41.47
CA ALA A 1128 19.16 22.86 42.30
C ALA A 1128 20.48 22.18 41.90
N LEU A 1129 20.72 21.98 40.61
CA LEU A 1129 21.98 21.42 40.08
C LEU A 1129 23.19 22.32 40.39
N ARG A 1130 23.07 23.65 40.26
CA ARG A 1130 24.14 24.59 40.65
C ARG A 1130 24.45 24.53 42.15
N LYS A 1131 23.43 24.30 42.99
CA LYS A 1131 23.61 24.13 44.43
C LYS A 1131 24.36 22.83 44.75
N LEU A 1132 24.10 21.75 44.02
CA LEU A 1132 24.85 20.49 44.09
C LEU A 1132 26.32 20.65 43.69
N ASP A 1133 26.55 21.33 42.56
CA ASP A 1133 27.88 21.63 42.04
C ASP A 1133 28.71 22.56 42.97
N SER A 1134 28.03 23.22 43.92
CA SER A 1134 28.62 24.08 44.96
C SER A 1134 28.61 23.42 46.35
N SER A 1135 28.29 22.13 46.43
CA SER A 1135 28.35 21.35 47.67
C SER A 1135 29.79 21.22 48.18
N LYS A 1136 29.96 20.67 49.40
CA LYS A 1136 31.30 20.39 49.96
C LYS A 1136 32.14 19.52 49.01
N SER A 1137 31.52 18.54 48.34
CA SER A 1137 32.17 17.69 47.35
C SER A 1137 32.54 18.47 46.08
N GLY A 1138 31.59 19.21 45.50
CA GLY A 1138 31.83 20.00 44.28
C GLY A 1138 32.93 21.06 44.43
N VAL A 1139 32.96 21.76 45.58
CA VAL A 1139 34.02 22.73 45.88
C VAL A 1139 35.38 22.05 46.07
N ALA A 1140 35.42 20.91 46.75
CA ALA A 1140 36.66 20.17 46.96
C ALA A 1140 37.23 19.65 45.63
N TRP A 1141 36.39 19.12 44.74
CA TRP A 1141 36.80 18.70 43.40
C TRP A 1141 37.37 19.86 42.56
N LYS A 1142 36.71 21.02 42.54
CA LYS A 1142 37.20 22.21 41.82
C LYS A 1142 38.56 22.69 42.35
N LYS A 1143 38.78 22.62 43.66
CA LYS A 1143 40.09 22.94 44.26
C LYS A 1143 41.17 21.95 43.82
N LEU A 1144 40.85 20.67 43.73
CA LEU A 1144 41.77 19.65 43.24
C LEU A 1144 42.16 19.89 41.78
N VAL A 1145 41.18 20.21 40.92
CA VAL A 1145 41.41 20.60 39.52
C VAL A 1145 42.31 21.85 39.43
N ALA A 1146 42.08 22.86 40.25
CA ALA A 1146 42.91 24.07 40.27
C ALA A 1146 44.36 23.81 40.76
N ALA A 1147 44.57 22.74 41.53
CA ALA A 1147 45.88 22.35 42.07
C ALA A 1147 46.70 21.41 41.16
N THR A 1148 46.20 21.08 39.97
CA THR A 1148 46.81 20.14 38.99
C THR A 1148 48.31 20.36 38.78
N GLU A 1149 48.72 21.57 38.35
CA GLU A 1149 50.14 21.85 38.05
C GLU A 1149 51.04 21.81 39.29
N ALA A 1150 50.49 22.21 40.45
CA ALA A 1150 51.19 22.11 41.71
C ALA A 1150 51.44 20.64 42.09
N TRP A 1151 50.47 19.76 41.88
CA TRP A 1151 50.61 18.32 42.15
C TRP A 1151 51.58 17.64 41.19
N LYS A 1152 51.53 17.92 39.89
CA LYS A 1152 52.52 17.43 38.92
C LYS A 1152 53.95 17.82 39.31
N THR A 1153 54.15 19.07 39.68
CA THR A 1153 55.47 19.57 40.13
C THR A 1153 55.94 18.87 41.41
N ARG A 1154 55.04 18.61 42.36
CA ARG A 1154 55.35 17.89 43.60
C ARG A 1154 55.73 16.43 43.34
N LEU A 1155 55.04 15.76 42.42
CA LEU A 1155 55.26 14.36 42.06
C LEU A 1155 56.51 14.14 41.19
N ALA A 1156 57.01 15.19 40.53
CA ALA A 1156 58.30 15.17 39.82
C ALA A 1156 59.51 15.44 40.73
N SER A 1157 59.30 15.67 42.04
CA SER A 1157 60.37 16.02 42.98
C SER A 1157 61.09 14.79 43.54
N PRO A 1158 62.31 14.94 44.11
CA PRO A 1158 63.02 13.85 44.81
C PRO A 1158 62.26 13.26 46.01
N LYS A 1159 61.15 13.89 46.44
CA LYS A 1159 60.27 13.44 47.52
C LYS A 1159 58.94 12.86 46.99
N ALA A 1160 58.90 12.38 45.75
CA ALA A 1160 57.68 11.92 45.08
C ALA A 1160 56.87 10.91 45.91
N GLU A 1161 57.53 9.96 46.59
CA GLU A 1161 56.89 8.98 47.46
C GLU A 1161 56.14 9.62 48.64
N GLU A 1162 56.77 10.56 49.35
CA GLU A 1162 56.13 11.32 50.44
C GLU A 1162 54.96 12.18 49.92
N ARG A 1163 55.10 12.76 48.72
CA ARG A 1163 54.06 13.56 48.08
C ARG A 1163 52.89 12.73 47.58
N ALA A 1164 53.13 11.52 47.07
CA ALA A 1164 52.09 10.58 46.69
C ALA A 1164 51.29 10.10 47.90
N ALA A 1165 51.95 9.84 49.04
CA ALA A 1165 51.27 9.52 50.31
C ALA A 1165 50.40 10.68 50.81
N GLN A 1166 50.89 11.93 50.69
CA GLN A 1166 50.10 13.13 51.00
C GLN A 1166 48.87 13.27 50.09
N LEU A 1167 49.03 13.00 48.78
CA LEU A 1167 47.92 13.02 47.84
C LEU A 1167 46.86 11.96 48.17
N ILE A 1168 47.27 10.73 48.48
CA ILE A 1168 46.36 9.65 48.89
C ILE A 1168 45.55 10.07 50.13
N ALA A 1169 46.21 10.60 51.16
CA ALA A 1169 45.53 11.07 52.36
C ALA A 1169 44.57 12.24 52.07
N GLU A 1170 44.94 13.15 51.16
CA GLU A 1170 44.06 14.27 50.74
C GLU A 1170 42.83 13.76 49.96
N LEU A 1171 42.99 12.75 49.11
CA LEU A 1171 41.89 12.13 48.36
C LEU A 1171 40.98 11.29 49.27
N GLU A 1172 41.52 10.55 50.24
CA GLU A 1172 40.74 9.81 51.26
C GLU A 1172 39.88 10.76 52.12
N ALA A 1173 40.40 11.95 52.41
CA ALA A 1173 39.68 12.97 53.17
C ALA A 1173 38.69 13.81 52.33
N THR A 1174 38.73 13.68 51.00
CA THR A 1174 37.89 14.46 50.09
C THR A 1174 36.55 13.76 49.86
N PRO A 1175 35.41 14.38 50.20
CA PRO A 1175 34.10 13.76 50.02
C PRO A 1175 33.65 13.75 48.54
N GLY A 1176 33.04 12.65 48.11
CA GLY A 1176 32.36 12.51 46.81
C GLY A 1176 32.93 11.40 45.92
N GLY A 1177 32.09 10.91 45.02
CA GLY A 1177 32.37 9.78 44.12
C GLY A 1177 33.56 10.03 43.19
N LEU A 1178 33.78 11.26 42.73
CA LEU A 1178 34.93 11.60 41.85
C LEU A 1178 36.29 11.51 42.56
N ALA A 1179 36.36 11.86 43.84
CA ALA A 1179 37.59 11.73 44.62
C ALA A 1179 37.91 10.26 44.90
N THR A 1180 36.88 9.46 45.20
CA THR A 1180 36.98 8.00 45.34
C THR A 1180 37.43 7.33 44.03
N ASP A 1181 36.87 7.74 42.89
CA ASP A 1181 37.24 7.27 41.55
C ASP A 1181 38.71 7.59 41.22
N LEU A 1182 39.17 8.82 41.48
CA LEU A 1182 40.57 9.19 41.29
C LEU A 1182 41.50 8.42 42.24
N LEU A 1183 41.10 8.23 43.49
CA LEU A 1183 41.89 7.48 44.48
C LEU A 1183 42.09 6.01 44.05
N ALA A 1184 41.08 5.39 43.43
CA ALA A 1184 41.15 4.03 42.93
C ALA A 1184 42.21 3.86 41.82
N ASP A 1185 42.43 4.88 41.00
CA ASP A 1185 43.50 4.89 39.98
C ASP A 1185 44.88 5.22 40.57
N VAL A 1186 44.94 6.12 41.56
CA VAL A 1186 46.19 6.60 42.17
C VAL A 1186 46.86 5.54 43.04
N ARG A 1187 46.10 4.80 43.86
CA ARG A 1187 46.64 3.76 44.77
C ARG A 1187 47.53 2.71 44.09
N PRO A 1188 47.06 1.99 43.03
CA PRO A 1188 47.86 0.93 42.41
C PRO A 1188 49.11 1.46 41.70
N LEU A 1189 49.08 2.71 41.20
CA LEU A 1189 50.25 3.35 40.60
C LEU A 1189 51.26 3.77 41.68
N ALA A 1190 50.77 4.23 42.84
CA ALA A 1190 51.62 4.59 43.95
C ALA A 1190 52.34 3.38 44.56
N GLU A 1191 51.65 2.23 44.66
CA GLU A 1191 52.24 0.95 45.10
C GLU A 1191 53.37 0.49 44.16
N LYS A 1192 53.23 0.76 42.85
CA LYS A 1192 54.24 0.47 41.82
C LYS A 1192 55.32 1.55 41.70
N GLN A 1193 55.22 2.63 42.48
CA GLN A 1193 56.09 3.81 42.42
C GLN A 1193 56.14 4.48 41.04
N ASP A 1194 55.05 4.42 40.26
CA ASP A 1194 54.94 5.02 38.92
C ASP A 1194 54.42 6.47 38.99
N TRP A 1195 55.28 7.36 39.50
CA TRP A 1195 54.96 8.77 39.69
C TRP A 1195 54.63 9.53 38.41
N PRO A 1196 55.31 9.28 37.27
CA PRO A 1196 54.92 9.86 36.00
C PRO A 1196 53.50 9.48 35.58
N ALA A 1197 53.07 8.22 35.78
CA ALA A 1197 51.70 7.80 35.50
C ALA A 1197 50.68 8.50 36.41
N ILE A 1198 50.98 8.69 37.70
CA ILE A 1198 50.10 9.47 38.61
C ILE A 1198 50.01 10.94 38.16
N ALA A 1199 51.13 11.55 37.77
CA ALA A 1199 51.13 12.92 37.26
C ALA A 1199 50.30 13.06 35.98
N ALA A 1200 50.31 12.06 35.10
CA ALA A 1200 49.48 12.03 33.90
C ALA A 1200 47.96 11.90 34.19
N LEU A 1201 47.56 11.32 35.34
CA LEU A 1201 46.15 11.30 35.73
C LEU A 1201 45.59 12.70 35.97
N PHE A 1202 46.43 13.66 36.39
CA PHE A 1202 46.00 15.04 36.64
C PHE A 1202 45.59 15.77 35.35
N ASP A 1203 46.15 15.39 34.20
CA ASP A 1203 45.72 15.89 32.89
C ASP A 1203 44.28 15.50 32.53
N THR A 1204 43.71 14.52 33.24
CA THR A 1204 42.36 14.00 32.95
C THR A 1204 41.27 14.50 33.92
N LEU A 1205 41.61 15.29 34.95
CA LEU A 1205 40.63 15.71 35.97
C LEU A 1205 39.48 16.54 35.40
N GLY A 1206 39.72 17.30 34.34
CA GLY A 1206 38.68 18.10 33.67
C GLY A 1206 37.60 17.28 32.98
N SER A 1207 37.95 16.08 32.49
CA SER A 1207 37.01 15.18 31.79
C SER A 1207 36.41 14.09 32.69
N ARG A 1208 36.95 13.89 33.89
CA ARG A 1208 36.44 12.90 34.86
C ARG A 1208 34.97 13.04 35.24
N PRO A 1209 34.40 14.24 35.46
CA PRO A 1209 32.96 14.38 35.72
C PRO A 1209 32.09 13.76 34.62
N GLY A 1210 32.44 14.00 33.35
CA GLY A 1210 31.76 13.38 32.21
C GLY A 1210 31.94 11.87 32.19
N ARG A 1211 33.17 11.38 32.41
CA ARG A 1211 33.48 9.94 32.43
C ARG A 1211 32.72 9.22 33.54
N TRP A 1212 32.61 9.83 34.71
CA TRP A 1212 31.84 9.30 35.84
C TRP A 1212 30.35 9.23 35.50
N LEU A 1213 29.78 10.29 34.89
CA LEU A 1213 28.39 10.25 34.42
C LEU A 1213 28.16 9.13 33.42
N ALA A 1214 29.06 8.96 32.46
CA ALA A 1214 28.96 7.90 31.46
C ALA A 1214 29.01 6.50 32.10
N ARG A 1215 29.95 6.24 33.00
CA ARG A 1215 30.19 4.90 33.58
C ARG A 1215 29.26 4.55 34.74
N GLU A 1216 29.16 5.43 35.73
CA GLU A 1216 28.50 5.11 37.01
C GLU A 1216 27.00 5.42 36.96
N TYR A 1217 26.64 6.58 36.39
CA TYR A 1217 25.24 7.03 36.35
C TYR A 1217 24.47 6.40 35.19
N PHE A 1218 24.95 6.60 33.96
CA PHE A 1218 24.28 6.15 32.73
C PHE A 1218 24.65 4.73 32.29
N ARG A 1219 25.79 4.20 32.77
CA ARG A 1219 26.27 2.83 32.51
C ARG A 1219 26.44 2.50 31.01
N TRP A 1220 27.05 3.42 30.27
CA TRP A 1220 27.37 3.30 28.83
C TRP A 1220 28.64 2.50 28.53
#